data_AF-A0A7J9YJK3-F1
#
_entry.id   AF-A0A7J9YJK3-F1
#
_cell.length_a   1.000
_cell.length_b   1.000
_cell.length_c   1.000
_cell.angle_alpha   90.00
_cell.angle_beta   90.00
_cell.angle_gamma   90.00
#
_symmetry.space_group_name_H-M   'P 1'
#
loop_
_entity.id
_entity.type
_entity.pdbx_description
1 polymer ?
#
loop_
_entity_poly.entity_id
_entity_poly.type
_entity_poly.pdbx_seq_one_letter_code
_entity_poly.pdbx_strand_id
1 'polypeptide(L)'
;MCSRRQSPRRPRCTPPSTFPPSSGSAPANRPSGCVNQTFIAMTTPEARACWPKPLDVGNGLVCASFATDGSLLSLGRTHSDHGFVELTGAPRFDEAWRGRPEAVRRYRRDLTCARTAVVRLTGSLPPLAPDADAAGQSRWSGADSSGAYEVESWAAPDHPAVVQRHIVRTGGDLGPREFSLVVSGRLEQPPFAEITEVNPLPAIQSRAATTADGTTLRISEQSLPAVALLRVTVSGGATTDWRVGVGGAELSVSWNPAHDPILVLTVTCALAPGDPLLPDDPAPGMAPMPQWNRRYPHPNLAGHPHLGWHAGHATRLHVPARLRRDLGHLIDGTLNYVLGCTALSVAAGERCILTDHRLLPLSWTRDAYYQALLLLAACHREPGTHAVVADHLRWLWGRCDRGDRGWMRSHLPNGAVKDRAFQADQQLYPVLELLDYRDVAGQFPTPPASAHSWGGLVAETWQTLPVDPQLGLIAGEENPADDPAGMPYQLSNQILLWYTATRLAQRECELDLAGLDLAVQADTVRMSIRDRFRCPGPFGTQWAYETDGEGGHRLYHDANDLPTVLAPLWGLCSAEDAEWSATMRCAFDPANPGWSQGRWGGLGSAHTAGTWPLGDVQEWVAASLQGDTDRAARVLQRLLALAAPDGLLPETHDPYTGAWLARHWFAWPSAALGALALGAADRRVQEMGR
;
A
#
# COMPACT_ATOMS: atom_id res chain seq x y z
N MET A 1 -36.03 15.99 -52.84
CA MET A 1 -35.00 15.89 -53.90
C MET A 1 -33.82 16.78 -53.51
N CYS A 2 -32.60 16.25 -53.68
CA CYS A 2 -31.31 16.82 -53.33
C CYS A 2 -31.05 18.26 -53.78
N SER A 3 -30.22 19.01 -53.06
CA SER A 3 -28.80 19.22 -53.46
C SER A 3 -28.09 20.41 -52.76
N ARG A 4 -26.93 20.10 -52.13
CA ARG A 4 -25.66 20.85 -51.96
C ARG A 4 -25.66 22.19 -51.17
N ARG A 5 -25.04 22.25 -49.98
CA ARG A 5 -23.59 22.33 -49.61
C ARG A 5 -22.88 23.65 -49.94
N GLN A 6 -22.55 24.41 -48.88
CA GLN A 6 -21.39 25.31 -48.80
C GLN A 6 -20.74 25.18 -47.42
N SER A 7 -19.41 25.14 -47.37
CA SER A 7 -18.56 25.16 -46.17
C SER A 7 -18.02 26.57 -45.93
N PRO A 8 -17.69 26.95 -44.67
CA PRO A 8 -16.68 27.98 -44.43
C PRO A 8 -15.56 27.57 -43.45
N ARG A 9 -14.35 27.91 -43.90
CA ARG A 9 -13.09 28.34 -43.27
C ARG A 9 -12.93 28.28 -41.73
N ARG A 10 -11.79 27.70 -41.32
CA ARG A 10 -11.14 27.81 -39.99
C ARG A 10 -10.25 29.07 -39.90
N PRO A 11 -10.10 29.69 -38.71
CA PRO A 11 -8.91 30.43 -38.32
C PRO A 11 -8.08 29.69 -37.25
N ARG A 12 -6.77 29.93 -37.27
CA ARG A 12 -5.74 29.40 -36.36
C ARG A 12 -5.79 30.11 -34.99
N CYS A 13 -5.63 29.35 -33.90
CA CYS A 13 -5.30 29.87 -32.57
C CYS A 13 -4.04 29.18 -32.04
N THR A 14 -3.02 29.98 -31.73
CA THR A 14 -1.79 29.66 -30.99
C THR A 14 -2.02 29.71 -29.47
N PRO A 15 -1.32 28.93 -28.65
CA PRO A 15 -1.41 29.01 -27.18
C PRO A 15 -0.46 30.09 -26.60
N PRO A 16 -0.77 30.69 -25.44
CA PRO A 16 0.11 31.66 -24.81
C PRO A 16 1.11 30.98 -23.87
N SER A 17 2.41 31.25 -24.08
CA SER A 17 3.46 31.14 -23.07
C SER A 17 3.73 32.54 -22.51
N THR A 18 3.97 32.68 -21.21
CA THR A 18 4.77 33.77 -20.62
C THR A 18 4.95 33.54 -19.10
N PHE A 19 6.14 33.06 -18.72
CA PHE A 19 6.76 33.40 -17.43
C PHE A 19 7.76 34.54 -17.69
N PRO A 20 7.89 35.53 -16.80
CA PRO A 20 8.78 36.67 -17.03
C PRO A 20 10.25 36.32 -16.72
N PRO A 21 11.22 36.94 -17.40
CA PRO A 21 12.65 36.73 -17.16
C PRO A 21 13.13 37.62 -16.00
N SER A 22 14.01 37.10 -15.15
CA SER A 22 14.85 37.93 -14.29
C SER A 22 16.29 37.88 -14.78
N SER A 23 16.76 39.04 -15.23
CA SER A 23 18.14 39.34 -15.63
C SER A 23 18.90 39.93 -14.44
N GLY A 24 20.17 39.54 -14.25
CA GLY A 24 21.08 40.26 -13.34
C GLY A 24 22.31 39.47 -12.91
N SER A 25 23.28 39.31 -13.81
CA SER A 25 24.64 38.86 -13.51
C SER A 25 25.50 40.02 -12.95
N ALA A 26 26.32 39.78 -11.91
CA ALA A 26 27.76 40.09 -11.82
C ALA A 26 28.35 39.61 -10.45
N PRO A 27 29.67 39.57 -10.20
CA PRO A 27 30.41 38.33 -9.94
C PRO A 27 31.12 38.30 -8.56
N ALA A 28 31.54 37.12 -8.06
CA ALA A 28 32.81 36.95 -7.35
C ALA A 28 33.05 35.54 -6.82
N ASN A 29 34.28 35.07 -7.04
CA ASN A 29 35.09 34.18 -6.21
C ASN A 29 34.63 32.73 -5.97
N ARG A 30 35.20 31.84 -6.78
CA ARG A 30 35.58 30.50 -6.34
C ARG A 30 36.64 30.60 -5.24
N PRO A 31 36.53 29.79 -4.18
CA PRO A 31 37.66 29.07 -3.67
C PRO A 31 37.48 27.59 -4.01
N SER A 32 38.44 27.09 -4.78
CA SER A 32 38.85 25.69 -4.81
C SER A 32 39.06 25.18 -3.39
N GLY A 33 38.24 24.21 -2.98
CA GLY A 33 38.39 23.50 -1.72
C GLY A 33 37.66 22.17 -1.79
N CYS A 34 38.41 21.09 -1.99
CA CYS A 34 37.97 19.74 -1.66
C CYS A 34 37.35 19.73 -0.26
N VAL A 35 36.06 19.42 -0.16
CA VAL A 35 35.46 19.01 1.10
C VAL A 35 34.63 17.77 0.83
N ASN A 36 35.16 16.63 1.28
CA ASN A 36 34.39 15.45 1.61
C ASN A 36 33.25 15.88 2.55
N GLN A 37 32.07 16.19 2.01
CA GLN A 37 30.86 16.22 2.81
C GLN A 37 30.32 14.80 2.87
N THR A 38 30.84 14.09 3.87
CA THR A 38 30.30 12.85 4.42
C THR A 38 28.79 13.00 4.54
N PHE A 39 28.05 12.04 3.98
CA PHE A 39 26.64 11.83 4.27
C PHE A 39 26.48 11.76 5.78
N ILE A 40 26.07 12.88 6.40
CA ILE A 40 25.63 12.87 7.79
C ILE A 40 24.35 12.04 7.76
N ALA A 41 24.44 10.87 8.39
CA ALA A 41 23.31 10.00 8.63
C ALA A 41 22.16 10.84 9.20
N MET A 42 20.95 10.65 8.68
CA MET A 42 19.74 11.28 9.18
C MET A 42 19.31 10.64 10.50
N THR A 43 20.20 10.73 11.49
CA THR A 43 19.98 10.30 12.87
C THR A 43 19.56 11.46 13.77
N THR A 44 19.33 12.67 13.23
CA THR A 44 18.90 13.81 14.04
C THR A 44 17.40 13.71 14.40
N PRO A 45 17.03 13.92 15.67
CA PRO A 45 15.63 13.95 16.14
C PRO A 45 14.71 14.89 15.35
N GLU A 46 15.26 15.92 14.71
CA GLU A 46 14.52 16.93 13.95
C GLU A 46 13.86 16.37 12.66
N ALA A 47 14.43 15.34 12.03
CA ALA A 47 13.81 14.68 10.87
C ALA A 47 12.68 13.70 11.29
N ARG A 48 12.79 13.11 12.49
CA ARG A 48 11.75 12.26 13.09
C ARG A 48 10.59 13.06 13.68
N ALA A 49 10.77 14.35 13.94
CA ALA A 49 9.76 15.25 14.51
C ALA A 49 8.63 15.64 13.53
N CYS A 50 8.73 15.29 12.24
CA CYS A 50 7.71 15.56 11.22
C CYS A 50 6.93 14.31 10.77
N TRP A 51 6.75 13.33 11.67
CA TRP A 51 6.02 12.10 11.37
C TRP A 51 4.50 12.35 11.19
N PRO A 52 3.93 12.33 9.96
CA PRO A 52 2.52 12.67 9.76
C PRO A 52 1.61 11.44 9.61
N LYS A 53 2.18 10.22 9.63
CA LYS A 53 1.44 8.99 9.38
C LYS A 53 0.85 8.42 10.68
N PRO A 54 -0.47 8.12 10.70
CA PRO A 54 -1.10 7.30 11.72
C PRO A 54 -0.43 5.92 11.87
N LEU A 55 -0.53 5.30 13.05
CA LEU A 55 -0.16 3.89 13.25
C LEU A 55 -1.37 3.00 13.00
N ASP A 56 -1.14 1.81 12.44
CA ASP A 56 -2.20 0.91 12.02
C ASP A 56 -2.13 -0.43 12.74
N VAL A 57 -3.31 -0.97 13.04
CA VAL A 57 -3.48 -2.22 13.78
C VAL A 57 -4.56 -3.04 13.10
N GLY A 58 -4.30 -4.33 12.92
CA GLY A 58 -5.31 -5.23 12.40
C GLY A 58 -4.98 -6.69 12.62
N ASN A 59 -5.88 -7.56 12.19
CA ASN A 59 -5.76 -9.01 12.33
C ASN A 59 -6.31 -9.81 11.13
N GLY A 60 -6.57 -9.13 10.01
CA GLY A 60 -7.20 -9.74 8.84
C GLY A 60 -8.70 -10.00 9.00
N LEU A 61 -9.33 -9.64 10.13
CA LEU A 61 -10.79 -9.60 10.32
C LEU A 61 -11.30 -8.15 10.45
N VAL A 62 -10.46 -7.31 11.04
CA VAL A 62 -10.67 -5.87 11.24
C VAL A 62 -9.33 -5.14 11.11
N CYS A 63 -9.39 -3.87 10.76
CA CYS A 63 -8.25 -2.97 10.64
C CYS A 63 -8.59 -1.60 11.24
N ALA A 64 -7.62 -0.91 11.81
CA ALA A 64 -7.81 0.38 12.47
C ALA A 64 -6.60 1.27 12.30
N SER A 65 -6.85 2.58 12.27
CA SER A 65 -5.80 3.61 12.28
C SER A 65 -5.91 4.46 13.53
N PHE A 66 -4.75 4.81 14.10
CA PHE A 66 -4.61 5.64 15.28
C PHE A 66 -3.75 6.86 14.97
N ALA A 67 -4.23 8.03 15.36
CA ALA A 67 -3.52 9.29 15.16
C ALA A 67 -2.20 9.33 15.94
N THR A 68 -1.39 10.35 15.68
CA THR A 68 -0.11 10.56 16.36
C THR A 68 -0.24 10.85 17.86
N ASP A 69 -1.44 11.24 18.33
CA ASP A 69 -1.77 11.40 19.76
C ASP A 69 -2.44 10.16 20.38
N GLY A 70 -2.47 9.03 19.65
CA GLY A 70 -3.11 7.80 20.10
C GLY A 70 -4.63 7.75 19.89
N SER A 71 -5.30 8.80 19.40
CA SER A 71 -6.75 8.76 19.17
C SER A 71 -7.13 7.76 18.07
N LEU A 72 -8.20 6.97 18.25
CA LEU A 72 -8.69 6.05 17.22
C LEU A 72 -9.37 6.83 16.09
N LEU A 73 -8.76 6.83 14.89
CA LEU A 73 -9.28 7.52 13.71
C LEU A 73 -10.45 6.77 13.07
N SER A 74 -10.28 5.45 12.91
CA SER A 74 -11.26 4.60 12.24
C SER A 74 -11.09 3.13 12.58
N LEU A 75 -12.17 2.36 12.40
CA LEU A 75 -12.19 0.90 12.44
C LEU A 75 -12.91 0.39 11.19
N GLY A 76 -12.25 -0.40 10.35
CA GLY A 76 -12.76 -0.88 9.07
C GLY A 76 -12.76 -2.39 8.95
N ARG A 77 -13.68 -2.92 8.14
CA ARG A 77 -13.70 -4.33 7.75
C ARG A 77 -14.44 -4.56 6.43
N THR A 78 -14.31 -5.77 5.91
CA THR A 78 -15.05 -6.25 4.74
C THR A 78 -16.55 -6.38 5.03
N HIS A 79 -17.37 -6.15 4.01
CA HIS A 79 -18.82 -6.27 4.03
C HIS A 79 -19.28 -7.03 2.76
N SER A 80 -20.17 -8.01 2.89
CA SER A 80 -20.61 -8.84 1.75
C SER A 80 -21.29 -8.02 0.65
N ASP A 81 -22.15 -7.08 1.03
CA ASP A 81 -22.98 -6.36 0.05
C ASP A 81 -22.31 -5.07 -0.44
N HIS A 82 -21.62 -4.35 0.45
CA HIS A 82 -21.02 -3.04 0.15
C HIS A 82 -19.50 -3.09 -0.06
N GLY A 83 -18.89 -4.27 -0.02
CA GLY A 83 -17.45 -4.46 -0.12
C GLY A 83 -16.72 -4.13 1.19
N PHE A 84 -16.87 -2.91 1.68
CA PHE A 84 -16.19 -2.42 2.88
C PHE A 84 -17.07 -1.48 3.69
N VAL A 85 -16.95 -1.55 5.02
CA VAL A 85 -17.60 -0.63 5.98
C VAL A 85 -16.57 -0.13 6.97
N GLU A 86 -16.67 1.15 7.32
CA GLU A 86 -15.85 1.76 8.36
C GLU A 86 -16.67 2.53 9.38
N LEU A 87 -16.29 2.39 10.65
CA LEU A 87 -16.58 3.36 11.69
C LEU A 87 -15.52 4.46 11.59
N THR A 88 -15.95 5.70 11.36
CA THR A 88 -15.04 6.82 11.10
C THR A 88 -15.56 8.13 11.70
N GLY A 89 -14.64 8.94 12.24
CA GLY A 89 -14.91 10.30 12.69
C GLY A 89 -14.59 11.37 11.64
N ALA A 90 -14.04 10.96 10.48
CA ALA A 90 -13.74 11.85 9.38
C ALA A 90 -14.99 12.61 8.91
N PRO A 91 -14.90 13.88 8.47
CA PRO A 91 -16.03 14.55 7.82
C PRO A 91 -16.47 13.75 6.59
N ARG A 92 -17.75 13.86 6.21
CA ARG A 92 -18.20 13.26 4.94
C ARG A 92 -17.44 13.89 3.79
N PHE A 93 -17.09 13.07 2.80
CA PHE A 93 -16.52 13.58 1.56
C PHE A 93 -17.55 14.49 0.86
N ASP A 94 -17.11 15.69 0.49
CA ASP A 94 -17.94 16.61 -0.30
C ASP A 94 -17.86 16.18 -1.77
N GLU A 95 -18.97 15.70 -2.32
CA GLU A 95 -19.06 15.25 -3.71
C GLU A 95 -18.66 16.34 -4.73
N ALA A 96 -18.73 17.62 -4.36
CA ALA A 96 -18.23 18.71 -5.22
C ALA A 96 -16.70 18.73 -5.37
N TRP A 97 -15.97 17.95 -4.55
CA TRP A 97 -14.52 17.78 -4.64
C TRP A 97 -14.11 16.63 -5.55
N ARG A 98 -15.04 15.76 -5.95
CA ARG A 98 -14.75 14.63 -6.85
C ARG A 98 -14.22 15.12 -8.19
N GLY A 99 -13.19 14.46 -8.71
CA GLY A 99 -12.48 14.90 -9.93
C GLY A 99 -11.63 16.17 -9.77
N ARG A 100 -11.42 16.68 -8.54
CA ARG A 100 -10.50 17.80 -8.24
C ARG A 100 -9.30 17.28 -7.43
N PRO A 101 -8.17 16.96 -8.08
CA PRO A 101 -7.02 16.32 -7.44
C PRO A 101 -6.54 16.98 -6.14
N GLU A 102 -6.45 18.31 -6.11
CA GLU A 102 -6.02 19.05 -4.92
C GLU A 102 -7.01 18.93 -3.75
N ALA A 103 -8.31 18.96 -4.03
CA ALA A 103 -9.35 18.82 -3.00
C ALA A 103 -9.40 17.40 -2.45
N VAL A 104 -9.27 16.39 -3.31
CA VAL A 104 -9.15 14.97 -2.91
C VAL A 104 -7.91 14.76 -2.04
N ARG A 105 -6.75 15.30 -2.44
CA ARG A 105 -5.51 15.21 -1.65
C ARG A 105 -5.66 15.88 -0.28
N ARG A 106 -6.34 17.03 -0.20
CA ARG A 106 -6.64 17.70 1.07
C ARG A 106 -7.54 16.84 1.97
N TYR A 107 -8.63 16.28 1.43
CA TYR A 107 -9.50 15.36 2.16
C TYR A 107 -8.71 14.16 2.71
N ARG A 108 -7.92 13.50 1.86
CA ARG A 108 -7.08 12.35 2.26
C ARG A 108 -6.06 12.71 3.36
N ARG A 109 -5.55 13.94 3.38
CA ARG A 109 -4.68 14.44 4.45
C ARG A 109 -5.43 14.66 5.75
N ASP A 110 -6.67 15.16 5.68
CA ASP A 110 -7.49 15.37 6.88
C ASP A 110 -7.86 14.04 7.58
N LEU A 111 -7.86 12.91 6.85
CA LEU A 111 -8.08 11.58 7.42
C LEU A 111 -7.02 11.14 8.45
N THR A 112 -5.85 11.80 8.51
CA THR A 112 -4.81 11.51 9.51
C THR A 112 -4.96 12.34 10.78
N CYS A 113 -5.85 13.33 10.81
CA CYS A 113 -5.91 14.33 11.86
C CYS A 113 -6.68 13.83 13.09
N ALA A 114 -6.05 13.88 14.26
CA ALA A 114 -6.68 13.48 15.54
C ALA A 114 -7.99 14.22 15.86
N ARG A 115 -8.16 15.46 15.35
CA ARG A 115 -9.40 16.23 15.53
C ARG A 115 -10.63 15.55 14.93
N THR A 116 -10.44 14.64 13.96
CA THR A 116 -11.51 13.88 13.31
C THR A 116 -11.52 12.43 13.79
N ALA A 117 -10.88 12.11 14.91
CA ALA A 117 -10.88 10.77 15.45
C ALA A 117 -12.27 10.37 15.97
N VAL A 118 -12.62 9.09 15.78
CA VAL A 118 -13.89 8.55 16.26
C VAL A 118 -13.88 8.33 17.77
N VAL A 119 -12.76 7.98 18.39
CA VAL A 119 -12.63 7.85 19.85
C VAL A 119 -11.46 8.68 20.33
N ARG A 120 -11.72 9.54 21.33
CA ARG A 120 -10.72 10.44 21.92
C ARG A 120 -10.89 10.50 23.43
N LEU A 121 -9.80 10.32 24.17
CA LEU A 121 -9.76 10.67 25.58
C LEU A 121 -9.32 12.14 25.72
N THR A 122 -10.14 12.95 26.38
CA THR A 122 -9.92 14.39 26.54
C THR A 122 -9.85 14.76 28.02
N GLY A 123 -9.17 15.85 28.33
CA GLY A 123 -8.92 16.31 29.70
C GLY A 123 -7.50 16.83 29.85
N SER A 124 -7.07 17.06 31.10
CA SER A 124 -5.69 17.47 31.39
C SER A 124 -4.78 16.24 31.40
N LEU A 125 -4.33 15.83 30.21
CA LEU A 125 -3.44 14.70 29.98
C LEU A 125 -2.09 15.19 29.42
N PRO A 126 -0.96 14.54 29.79
CA PRO A 126 0.30 14.77 29.12
C PRO A 126 0.20 14.57 27.60
N PRO A 127 0.89 15.38 26.77
CA PRO A 127 0.89 15.19 25.33
C PRO A 127 1.56 13.88 24.95
N LEU A 128 0.94 13.12 24.05
CA LEU A 128 1.44 11.84 23.55
C LEU A 128 2.20 11.98 22.24
N ALA A 129 3.19 11.12 22.05
CA ALA A 129 3.80 10.85 20.75
C ALA A 129 3.97 9.34 20.54
N PRO A 130 4.04 8.85 19.29
CA PRO A 130 4.30 7.45 19.02
C PRO A 130 5.69 7.02 19.50
N ASP A 131 5.77 5.83 20.10
CA ASP A 131 7.04 5.26 20.57
C ASP A 131 7.83 4.67 19.40
N ALA A 132 8.98 5.27 19.07
CA ALA A 132 9.79 4.84 17.92
C ALA A 132 10.37 3.42 18.05
N ASP A 133 10.57 2.92 19.28
CA ASP A 133 11.27 1.67 19.57
C ASP A 133 10.33 0.57 20.10
N ALA A 134 9.01 0.69 19.90
CA ALA A 134 8.00 -0.20 20.47
C ALA A 134 7.99 -1.64 19.90
N ALA A 135 9.04 -2.06 19.18
CA ALA A 135 9.20 -3.42 18.63
C ALA A 135 7.97 -3.92 17.84
N GLY A 136 7.33 -3.03 17.06
CA GLY A 136 6.12 -3.34 16.28
C GLY A 136 4.80 -3.26 17.07
N GLN A 137 4.83 -2.81 18.33
CA GLN A 137 3.62 -2.49 19.09
C GLN A 137 3.15 -1.07 18.77
N SER A 138 1.84 -0.89 18.64
CA SER A 138 1.25 0.45 18.55
C SER A 138 1.15 1.05 19.95
N ARG A 139 2.17 1.83 20.32
CA ARG A 139 2.28 2.48 21.63
C ARG A 139 2.59 3.97 21.48
N TRP A 140 2.02 4.75 22.39
CA TRP A 140 2.29 6.17 22.56
C TRP A 140 2.63 6.44 24.01
N SER A 141 3.54 7.36 24.25
CA SER A 141 3.90 7.78 25.60
C SER A 141 4.14 9.29 25.68
N GLY A 142 3.95 9.82 26.88
CA GLY A 142 4.09 11.24 27.19
C GLY A 142 4.18 11.46 28.69
N ALA A 143 4.88 12.50 29.11
CA ALA A 143 4.97 12.87 30.52
C ALA A 143 5.13 14.39 30.69
N ASP A 144 4.56 14.92 31.76
CA ASP A 144 4.73 16.30 32.20
C ASP A 144 4.68 16.38 33.74
N SER A 145 4.54 17.58 34.32
CA SER A 145 4.45 17.77 35.77
C SER A 145 3.22 17.10 36.41
N SER A 146 2.18 16.84 35.61
CA SER A 146 0.95 16.20 36.05
C SER A 146 1.07 14.67 36.13
N GLY A 147 2.08 14.06 35.49
CA GLY A 147 2.31 12.61 35.53
C GLY A 147 2.77 12.04 34.19
N ALA A 148 2.62 10.73 34.04
CA ALA A 148 2.92 10.02 32.80
C ALA A 148 1.64 9.44 32.19
N TYR A 149 1.56 9.43 30.87
CA TYR A 149 0.45 8.91 30.10
C TYR A 149 0.97 7.98 29.00
N GLU A 150 0.40 6.80 28.92
CA GLU A 150 0.71 5.81 27.89
C GLU A 150 -0.57 5.30 27.26
N VAL A 151 -0.49 4.98 25.97
CA VAL A 151 -1.57 4.33 25.22
C VAL A 151 -0.99 3.17 24.47
N GLU A 152 -1.67 2.03 24.52
CA GLU A 152 -1.33 0.81 23.78
C GLU A 152 -2.56 0.36 23.00
N SER A 153 -2.38 0.01 21.73
CA SER A 153 -3.45 -0.47 20.86
C SER A 153 -3.08 -1.79 20.19
N TRP A 154 -4.04 -2.71 20.09
CA TRP A 154 -3.88 -4.00 19.41
C TRP A 154 -5.21 -4.56 18.90
N ALA A 155 -5.16 -5.50 17.96
CA ALA A 155 -6.35 -6.21 17.47
C ALA A 155 -6.64 -7.47 18.33
N ALA A 156 -7.87 -7.62 18.80
CA ALA A 156 -8.28 -8.66 19.74
C ALA A 156 -8.32 -10.07 19.11
N PRO A 157 -7.54 -11.06 19.59
CA PRO A 157 -7.41 -12.41 19.03
C PRO A 157 -8.70 -13.04 18.54
N ASP A 158 -8.78 -13.43 17.25
CA ASP A 158 -9.94 -14.09 16.64
C ASP A 158 -11.27 -13.31 16.67
N HIS A 159 -11.26 -12.04 17.09
CA HIS A 159 -12.41 -11.15 17.11
C HIS A 159 -12.23 -10.00 16.11
N PRO A 160 -13.30 -9.53 15.44
CA PRO A 160 -13.25 -8.32 14.61
C PRO A 160 -13.31 -7.06 15.49
N ALA A 161 -12.34 -6.93 16.40
CA ALA A 161 -12.25 -5.86 17.38
C ALA A 161 -10.82 -5.37 17.60
N VAL A 162 -10.69 -4.11 17.99
CA VAL A 162 -9.46 -3.51 18.49
C VAL A 162 -9.65 -3.10 19.94
N VAL A 163 -8.56 -3.14 20.70
CA VAL A 163 -8.53 -2.70 22.08
C VAL A 163 -7.50 -1.60 22.20
N GLN A 164 -7.88 -0.54 22.90
CA GLN A 164 -7.01 0.55 23.30
C GLN A 164 -6.95 0.62 24.82
N ARG A 165 -5.75 0.59 25.38
CA ARG A 165 -5.50 0.70 26.82
C ARG A 165 -4.78 2.01 27.09
N HIS A 166 -5.43 2.89 27.84
CA HIS A 166 -4.91 4.14 28.34
C HIS A 166 -4.43 3.95 29.78
N ILE A 167 -3.18 4.33 30.06
CA ILE A 167 -2.55 4.18 31.38
C ILE A 167 -2.06 5.55 31.82
N VAL A 168 -2.69 6.12 32.85
CA VAL A 168 -2.30 7.41 33.43
C VAL A 168 -1.69 7.14 34.80
N ARG A 169 -0.47 7.65 35.04
CA ARG A 169 0.25 7.51 36.31
C ARG A 169 0.42 8.87 36.95
N THR A 170 0.23 8.92 38.26
CA THR A 170 0.30 10.17 39.02
C THR A 170 1.67 10.84 38.94
N GLY A 171 1.66 12.18 38.88
CA GLY A 171 2.82 13.04 39.02
C GLY A 171 2.90 13.65 40.41
N GLY A 172 3.39 14.89 40.51
CA GLY A 172 3.48 15.62 41.78
C GLY A 172 2.14 16.17 42.29
N ASP A 173 1.20 16.42 41.39
CA ASP A 173 -0.16 16.90 41.73
C ASP A 173 -1.12 15.72 41.97
N LEU A 174 -1.54 15.57 43.22
CA LEU A 174 -2.45 14.53 43.70
C LEU A 174 -3.93 14.98 43.76
N GLY A 175 -4.28 16.11 43.14
CA GLY A 175 -5.66 16.56 43.03
C GLY A 175 -6.55 15.60 42.22
N PRO A 176 -7.85 15.43 42.58
CA PRO A 176 -8.80 14.68 41.76
C PRO A 176 -8.91 15.23 40.34
N ARG A 177 -9.06 14.33 39.36
CA ARG A 177 -9.12 14.67 37.94
C ARG A 177 -10.33 14.02 37.27
N GLU A 178 -10.85 14.71 36.27
CA GLU A 178 -11.92 14.25 35.40
C GLU A 178 -11.40 14.24 33.97
N PHE A 179 -11.71 13.16 33.25
CA PHE A 179 -11.46 12.99 31.83
C PHE A 179 -12.79 12.69 31.12
N SER A 180 -12.85 12.99 29.83
CA SER A 180 -14.02 12.67 29.00
C SER A 180 -13.58 11.81 27.82
N LEU A 181 -14.14 10.60 27.74
CA LEU A 181 -14.05 9.77 26.55
C LEU A 181 -15.16 10.18 25.59
N VAL A 182 -14.77 10.73 24.44
CA VAL A 182 -15.68 11.27 23.42
C VAL A 182 -15.70 10.33 22.22
N VAL A 183 -16.90 10.00 21.77
CA VAL A 183 -17.14 9.25 20.54
C VAL A 183 -17.90 10.11 19.55
N SER A 184 -17.26 10.46 18.44
CA SER A 184 -17.85 11.28 17.38
C SER A 184 -17.59 10.61 16.04
N GLY A 185 -18.53 9.79 15.60
CA GLY A 185 -18.37 9.06 14.34
C GLY A 185 -19.64 8.40 13.86
N ARG A 186 -19.52 7.74 12.71
CA ARG A 186 -20.60 7.06 12.02
C ARG A 186 -20.06 5.82 11.33
N LEU A 187 -20.97 4.90 11.03
CA LEU A 187 -20.71 3.84 10.08
C LEU A 187 -21.01 4.35 8.68
N GLU A 188 -20.09 4.13 7.76
CA GLU A 188 -20.29 4.43 6.34
C GLU A 188 -19.49 3.50 5.43
N GLN A 189 -19.87 3.53 4.15
CA GLN A 189 -19.02 3.02 3.09
C GLN A 189 -17.99 4.12 2.79
N PRO A 190 -16.70 3.79 2.65
CA PRO A 190 -15.68 4.75 2.27
C PRO A 190 -16.07 5.48 0.97
N PRO A 191 -15.72 6.77 0.80
CA PRO A 191 -16.10 7.52 -0.40
C PRO A 191 -15.30 7.13 -1.65
N PHE A 192 -14.26 6.30 -1.49
CA PHE A 192 -13.31 5.89 -2.53
C PHE A 192 -12.80 7.08 -3.35
N ALA A 193 -12.43 8.17 -2.67
CA ALA A 193 -12.06 9.42 -3.32
C ALA A 193 -10.71 9.28 -4.05
N GLU A 194 -10.75 8.80 -5.29
CA GLU A 194 -9.61 8.67 -6.22
C GLU A 194 -9.30 9.99 -6.93
N ILE A 195 -8.05 10.14 -7.38
CA ILE A 195 -7.62 11.31 -8.15
C ILE A 195 -8.08 11.20 -9.61
N THR A 196 -8.08 9.98 -10.16
CA THR A 196 -8.51 9.63 -11.53
C THR A 196 -9.75 8.73 -11.52
N GLU A 197 -10.69 8.99 -10.60
CA GLU A 197 -11.87 8.15 -10.45
C GLU A 197 -12.71 8.10 -11.74
N VAL A 198 -13.14 6.90 -12.12
CA VAL A 198 -13.95 6.69 -13.32
C VAL A 198 -15.37 6.23 -13.02
N ASN A 199 -15.61 5.54 -11.90
CA ASN A 199 -16.95 5.02 -11.56
C ASN A 199 -17.27 5.23 -10.07
N PRO A 200 -17.76 6.42 -9.66
CA PRO A 200 -18.15 6.66 -8.27
C PRO A 200 -19.39 5.86 -7.88
N LEU A 201 -19.37 5.34 -6.65
CA LEU A 201 -20.52 4.65 -6.07
C LEU A 201 -21.59 5.65 -5.61
N PRO A 202 -22.87 5.28 -5.68
CA PRO A 202 -23.95 6.15 -5.23
C PRO A 202 -23.89 6.37 -3.72
N ALA A 203 -24.19 7.59 -3.27
CA ALA A 203 -24.26 7.91 -1.86
C ALA A 203 -25.38 7.12 -1.16
N ILE A 204 -25.06 6.56 0.02
CA ILE A 204 -26.03 5.84 0.85
C ILE A 204 -26.72 6.85 1.78
N GLN A 205 -28.05 6.89 1.75
CA GLN A 205 -28.83 7.67 2.71
C GLN A 205 -28.76 7.03 4.09
N SER A 206 -28.12 7.72 5.03
CA SER A 206 -27.90 7.23 6.39
C SER A 206 -29.21 7.05 7.17
N ARG A 207 -29.32 5.91 7.83
CA ARG A 207 -30.32 5.55 8.84
C ARG A 207 -29.58 5.11 10.11
N ALA A 208 -28.65 5.95 10.53
CA ALA A 208 -27.83 5.71 11.69
C ALA A 208 -28.63 5.81 12.99
N ALA A 209 -28.30 4.95 13.95
CA ALA A 209 -28.79 5.02 15.31
C ALA A 209 -27.62 4.85 16.28
N THR A 210 -27.69 5.53 17.41
CA THR A 210 -26.72 5.39 18.49
C THR A 210 -27.47 5.20 19.80
N THR A 211 -27.14 4.14 20.52
CA THR A 211 -27.76 3.78 21.81
C THR A 211 -26.67 3.43 22.80
N ALA A 212 -26.99 3.56 24.09
CA ALA A 212 -26.08 3.24 25.18
C ALA A 212 -26.76 2.31 26.19
N ASP A 213 -25.97 1.41 26.77
CA ASP A 213 -26.33 0.59 27.93
C ASP A 213 -25.12 0.54 28.87
N GLY A 214 -25.21 1.30 29.97
CA GLY A 214 -24.10 1.52 30.91
C GLY A 214 -22.84 2.05 30.21
N THR A 215 -21.75 1.29 30.28
CA THR A 215 -20.45 1.59 29.66
C THR A 215 -20.29 1.02 28.25
N THR A 216 -21.35 0.46 27.66
CA THR A 216 -21.37 -0.04 26.29
C THR A 216 -22.16 0.91 25.38
N LEU A 217 -21.49 1.44 24.35
CA LEU A 217 -22.08 2.24 23.29
C LEU A 217 -22.28 1.39 22.04
N ARG A 218 -23.44 1.54 21.40
CA ARG A 218 -23.78 0.89 20.14
C ARG A 218 -24.03 1.95 19.08
N ILE A 219 -23.34 1.82 17.95
CA ILE A 219 -23.56 2.62 16.73
C ILE A 219 -23.99 1.65 15.64
N SER A 220 -25.13 1.88 15.01
CA SER A 220 -25.64 1.03 13.92
C SER A 220 -26.04 1.87 12.70
N GLU A 221 -25.84 1.34 11.51
CA GLU A 221 -26.33 1.92 10.25
C GLU A 221 -27.20 0.88 9.55
N GLN A 222 -28.46 1.20 9.29
CA GLN A 222 -29.40 0.24 8.70
C GLN A 222 -29.32 0.19 7.17
N SER A 223 -28.94 1.30 6.53
CA SER A 223 -28.78 1.37 5.07
C SER A 223 -27.48 0.73 4.57
N LEU A 224 -26.55 0.48 5.49
CA LEU A 224 -25.32 -0.30 5.34
C LEU A 224 -25.29 -1.22 6.56
N PRO A 225 -25.97 -2.38 6.53
CA PRO A 225 -26.21 -3.22 7.71
C PRO A 225 -24.92 -3.53 8.46
N ALA A 226 -24.65 -2.74 9.50
CA ALA A 226 -23.44 -2.83 10.29
C ALA A 226 -23.65 -2.23 11.67
N VAL A 227 -22.88 -2.76 12.63
CA VAL A 227 -22.90 -2.36 14.03
C VAL A 227 -21.48 -2.25 14.55
N ALA A 228 -21.16 -1.12 15.17
CA ALA A 228 -20.01 -0.96 16.03
C ALA A 228 -20.44 -0.99 17.50
N LEU A 229 -19.72 -1.75 18.33
CA LEU A 229 -19.84 -1.73 19.78
C LEU A 229 -18.56 -1.18 20.39
N LEU A 230 -18.71 -0.26 21.34
CA LEU A 230 -17.61 0.27 22.14
C LEU A 230 -17.89 -0.01 23.60
N ARG A 231 -17.06 -0.84 24.24
CA ARG A 231 -17.15 -1.12 25.67
C ARG A 231 -15.99 -0.45 26.39
N VAL A 232 -16.29 0.15 27.54
CA VAL A 232 -15.32 0.80 28.41
C VAL A 232 -15.24 0.06 29.75
N THR A 233 -14.00 -0.22 30.18
CA THR A 233 -13.71 -0.70 31.53
C THR A 233 -12.61 0.15 32.18
N VAL A 234 -12.71 0.35 33.49
CA VAL A 234 -11.79 1.20 34.26
C VAL A 234 -11.30 0.49 35.52
N SER A 235 -10.03 0.71 35.84
CA SER A 235 -9.39 0.32 37.10
C SER A 235 -8.65 1.52 37.70
N GLY A 236 -8.69 1.66 39.02
CA GLY A 236 -8.12 2.80 39.75
C GLY A 236 -8.95 4.09 39.67
N GLY A 237 -10.15 4.04 39.06
CA GLY A 237 -11.07 5.17 38.93
C GLY A 237 -12.52 4.70 38.75
N ALA A 238 -13.41 5.63 38.42
CA ALA A 238 -14.83 5.32 38.17
C ALA A 238 -15.35 6.05 36.93
N THR A 239 -16.33 5.46 36.27
CA THR A 239 -16.97 6.03 35.07
C THR A 239 -18.44 6.31 35.27
N THR A 240 -18.97 7.26 34.51
CA THR A 240 -20.41 7.38 34.31
C THR A 240 -20.90 6.40 33.25
N ASP A 241 -22.22 6.32 33.07
CA ASP A 241 -22.81 5.75 31.86
C ASP A 241 -22.55 6.66 30.65
N TRP A 242 -22.63 6.10 29.45
CA TRP A 242 -22.61 6.86 28.20
C TRP A 242 -23.81 7.80 28.10
N ARG A 243 -23.54 9.06 27.73
CA ARG A 243 -24.54 10.05 27.36
C ARG A 243 -24.53 10.23 25.85
N VAL A 244 -25.61 9.84 25.19
CA VAL A 244 -25.76 10.01 23.74
C VAL A 244 -26.38 11.38 23.46
N GLY A 245 -25.73 12.16 22.59
CA GLY A 245 -26.15 13.50 22.21
C GLY A 245 -26.22 13.68 20.70
N VAL A 246 -26.46 14.93 20.28
CA VAL A 246 -26.43 15.29 18.86
C VAL A 246 -24.98 15.27 18.37
N GLY A 247 -24.66 14.34 17.48
CA GLY A 247 -23.35 14.24 16.84
C GLY A 247 -22.30 13.37 17.55
N GLY A 248 -22.67 12.66 18.64
CA GLY A 248 -21.76 11.75 19.32
C GLY A 248 -22.26 11.25 20.68
N ALA A 249 -21.36 10.63 21.43
CA ALA A 249 -21.58 10.20 22.81
C ALA A 249 -20.38 10.53 23.69
N GLU A 250 -20.62 10.73 24.98
CA GLU A 250 -19.58 11.06 25.96
C GLU A 250 -19.74 10.22 27.23
N LEU A 251 -18.62 9.81 27.81
CA LEU A 251 -18.52 9.12 29.10
C LEU A 251 -17.44 9.78 29.95
N SER A 252 -17.79 10.18 31.17
CA SER A 252 -16.85 10.81 32.11
C SER A 252 -16.10 9.76 32.91
N VAL A 253 -14.80 10.00 33.13
CA VAL A 253 -13.88 9.15 33.90
C VAL A 253 -13.29 9.98 35.03
N SER A 254 -13.66 9.63 36.26
CA SER A 254 -13.17 10.24 37.49
C SER A 254 -11.97 9.45 38.04
N TRP A 255 -10.94 10.17 38.48
CA TRP A 255 -9.73 9.57 39.04
C TRP A 255 -9.21 10.39 40.22
N ASN A 256 -8.89 9.71 41.34
CA ASN A 256 -8.24 10.33 42.49
C ASN A 256 -6.83 9.75 42.68
N PRO A 257 -5.79 10.44 42.20
CA PRO A 257 -4.40 9.97 42.31
C PRO A 257 -3.90 9.81 43.76
N ALA A 258 -4.54 10.44 44.74
CA ALA A 258 -4.19 10.28 46.15
C ALA A 258 -4.60 8.90 46.71
N HIS A 259 -5.60 8.24 46.11
CA HIS A 259 -6.06 6.91 46.52
C HIS A 259 -5.46 5.82 45.63
N ASP A 260 -5.52 6.01 44.32
CA ASP A 260 -5.02 5.07 43.32
C ASP A 260 -3.99 5.79 42.42
N PRO A 261 -2.69 5.47 42.52
CA PRO A 261 -1.65 6.19 41.79
C PRO A 261 -1.64 5.90 40.28
N ILE A 262 -2.46 4.95 39.81
CA ILE A 262 -2.55 4.52 38.41
C ILE A 262 -4.03 4.39 38.03
N LEU A 263 -4.42 5.09 36.96
CA LEU A 263 -5.68 4.89 36.26
C LEU A 263 -5.43 4.05 35.00
N VAL A 264 -6.23 3.00 34.81
CA VAL A 264 -6.25 2.22 33.57
C VAL A 264 -7.65 2.27 32.98
N LEU A 265 -7.76 2.79 31.76
CA LEU A 265 -8.99 2.83 30.97
C LEU A 265 -8.80 1.95 29.73
N THR A 266 -9.63 0.92 29.58
CA THR A 266 -9.62 0.03 28.41
C THR A 266 -10.86 0.29 27.57
N VAL A 267 -10.66 0.58 26.28
CA VAL A 267 -11.70 0.79 25.29
C VAL A 267 -11.61 -0.32 24.24
N THR A 268 -12.63 -1.17 24.18
CA THR A 268 -12.74 -2.23 23.18
C THR A 268 -13.75 -1.81 22.13
N CYS A 269 -13.32 -1.70 20.88
CA CYS A 269 -14.17 -1.33 19.74
C CYS A 269 -14.26 -2.52 18.76
N ALA A 270 -15.47 -3.05 18.58
CA ALA A 270 -15.75 -4.16 17.65
C ALA A 270 -16.68 -3.72 16.53
N LEU A 271 -16.52 -4.29 15.35
CA LEU A 271 -17.32 -3.97 14.16
C LEU A 271 -17.78 -5.25 13.46
N ALA A 272 -19.07 -5.36 13.13
CA ALA A 272 -19.60 -6.45 12.34
C ALA A 272 -20.81 -6.03 11.49
N PRO A 273 -21.16 -6.78 10.42
CA PRO A 273 -22.41 -6.59 9.69
C PRO A 273 -23.67 -6.80 10.56
N GLY A 274 -23.55 -7.60 11.62
CA GLY A 274 -24.57 -7.78 12.65
C GLY A 274 -24.02 -7.42 14.03
N ASP A 275 -24.56 -8.01 15.09
CA ASP A 275 -24.09 -7.77 16.46
C ASP A 275 -22.68 -8.35 16.67
N PRO A 276 -21.65 -7.53 16.91
CA PRO A 276 -20.30 -8.04 17.10
C PRO A 276 -20.17 -8.68 18.48
N LEU A 277 -19.45 -9.81 18.53
CA LEU A 277 -19.02 -10.41 19.78
C LEU A 277 -17.81 -9.66 20.30
N LEU A 278 -17.94 -9.07 21.48
CA LEU A 278 -16.83 -8.43 22.18
C LEU A 278 -15.93 -9.51 22.81
N PRO A 279 -14.59 -9.36 22.72
CA PRO A 279 -13.67 -10.21 23.48
C PRO A 279 -13.85 -10.01 24.99
N ASP A 280 -13.38 -10.98 25.76
CA ASP A 280 -13.18 -10.81 27.20
C ASP A 280 -12.16 -9.71 27.48
N ASP A 281 -12.28 -9.07 28.65
CA ASP A 281 -11.33 -8.03 29.04
C ASP A 281 -9.90 -8.59 29.15
N PRO A 282 -8.91 -7.91 28.58
CA PRO A 282 -7.52 -8.33 28.69
C PRO A 282 -7.07 -8.28 30.16
N ALA A 283 -6.37 -9.31 30.63
CA ALA A 283 -5.78 -9.31 31.95
C ALA A 283 -4.84 -8.09 32.15
N PRO A 284 -4.77 -7.49 33.36
CA PRO A 284 -3.88 -6.36 33.63
C PRO A 284 -2.44 -6.67 33.24
N GLY A 285 -1.83 -5.82 32.40
CA GLY A 285 -0.42 -5.96 31.98
C GLY A 285 -0.17 -6.89 30.79
N MET A 286 -1.19 -7.59 30.24
CA MET A 286 -1.05 -8.30 28.96
C MET A 286 -1.47 -7.37 27.81
N ALA A 287 -0.53 -6.92 26.99
CA ALA A 287 -0.83 -6.63 25.59
C ALA A 287 -0.65 -7.96 24.84
N PRO A 288 -1.67 -8.53 24.18
CA PRO A 288 -1.47 -9.74 23.39
C PRO A 288 -0.54 -9.42 22.22
N MET A 289 0.38 -10.34 21.92
CA MET A 289 1.15 -10.28 20.68
C MET A 289 0.22 -10.28 19.46
N PRO A 290 0.63 -9.70 18.32
CA PRO A 290 -0.14 -9.74 17.08
C PRO A 290 -0.66 -11.15 16.78
N GLN A 291 -1.91 -11.27 16.34
CA GLN A 291 -2.63 -12.55 16.25
C GLN A 291 -2.01 -13.58 15.33
N TRP A 292 -1.22 -13.15 14.35
CA TRP A 292 -0.51 -14.09 13.48
C TRP A 292 0.43 -14.99 14.29
N ASN A 293 0.95 -14.52 15.44
CA ASN A 293 1.73 -15.33 16.37
C ASN A 293 0.95 -16.46 17.06
N ARG A 294 -0.40 -16.43 17.04
CA ARG A 294 -1.26 -17.40 17.75
C ARG A 294 -1.88 -18.46 16.84
N ARG A 295 -2.29 -18.11 15.61
CA ARG A 295 -2.86 -19.10 14.66
C ARG A 295 -1.82 -20.05 14.06
N TYR A 296 -0.57 -19.61 14.04
CA TYR A 296 0.62 -20.43 13.73
C TYR A 296 1.57 -20.29 14.92
N PRO A 297 1.44 -21.13 15.97
CA PRO A 297 2.19 -20.94 17.20
C PRO A 297 3.70 -21.03 16.92
N HIS A 298 4.39 -19.90 17.05
CA HIS A 298 5.83 -19.86 17.07
C HIS A 298 6.32 -19.96 18.53
N PRO A 299 7.21 -20.89 18.88
CA PRO A 299 7.96 -20.77 20.12
C PRO A 299 8.92 -19.56 19.95
N ASN A 300 8.82 -18.58 20.85
CA ASN A 300 9.74 -17.44 21.03
C ASN A 300 9.62 -16.20 20.11
N LEU A 301 8.50 -15.45 20.19
CA LEU A 301 8.51 -14.01 19.85
C LEU A 301 8.54 -13.07 21.07
N ALA A 302 8.36 -13.60 22.28
CA ALA A 302 8.75 -12.89 23.50
C ALA A 302 10.26 -13.10 23.75
N GLY A 303 11.11 -12.26 23.14
CA GLY A 303 12.50 -12.10 23.61
C GLY A 303 13.64 -12.52 22.67
N HIS A 304 13.43 -12.73 21.36
CA HIS A 304 14.56 -12.85 20.44
C HIS A 304 14.92 -11.50 19.79
N PRO A 305 16.17 -11.01 19.92
CA PRO A 305 16.63 -9.85 19.17
C PRO A 305 16.76 -10.26 17.70
N HIS A 306 16.11 -9.53 16.79
CA HIS A 306 16.33 -9.57 15.34
C HIS A 306 16.45 -10.98 14.76
N LEU A 307 15.33 -11.56 14.28
CA LEU A 307 15.41 -12.70 13.36
C LEU A 307 16.28 -12.27 12.18
N GLY A 308 17.52 -12.78 12.17
CA GLY A 308 18.59 -12.23 11.38
C GLY A 308 18.27 -12.29 9.88
N TRP A 309 18.97 -11.45 9.11
CA TRP A 309 19.18 -11.66 7.68
C TRP A 309 19.91 -13.02 7.51
N HIS A 310 19.20 -14.12 7.67
CA HIS A 310 19.77 -15.46 7.53
C HIS A 310 19.94 -15.74 6.04
N ALA A 311 21.15 -16.15 5.69
CA ALA A 311 21.69 -16.34 4.35
C ALA A 311 21.04 -17.52 3.60
N GLY A 312 19.73 -17.45 3.36
CA GLY A 312 19.00 -18.49 2.65
C GLY A 312 19.18 -18.44 1.14
N HIS A 313 19.25 -17.25 0.53
CA HIS A 313 19.37 -17.12 -0.93
C HIS A 313 20.21 -15.89 -1.29
N ALA A 314 21.23 -16.09 -2.13
CA ALA A 314 22.02 -14.99 -2.67
C ALA A 314 21.13 -14.15 -3.59
N THR A 315 20.84 -12.92 -3.19
CA THR A 315 20.24 -11.95 -4.11
C THR A 315 21.33 -11.27 -4.93
N ARG A 316 21.05 -10.99 -6.20
CA ARG A 316 21.86 -10.13 -7.08
C ARG A 316 21.76 -8.65 -6.67
N LEU A 317 20.83 -8.30 -5.79
CA LEU A 317 20.60 -6.94 -5.32
C LEU A 317 21.49 -6.60 -4.12
N HIS A 318 22.17 -5.46 -4.19
CA HIS A 318 23.16 -5.08 -3.18
C HIS A 318 22.46 -4.55 -1.92
N VAL A 319 22.64 -5.26 -0.80
CA VAL A 319 22.21 -4.82 0.54
C VAL A 319 23.43 -4.75 1.47
N PRO A 320 23.93 -3.54 1.79
CA PRO A 320 25.05 -3.36 2.70
C PRO A 320 24.76 -3.96 4.07
N ALA A 321 25.74 -4.65 4.68
CA ALA A 321 25.57 -5.30 5.98
C ALA A 321 25.03 -4.34 7.08
N ARG A 322 25.48 -3.09 7.06
CA ARG A 322 25.06 -2.03 7.99
C ARG A 322 23.59 -1.63 7.89
N LEU A 323 22.91 -1.89 6.76
CA LEU A 323 21.51 -1.52 6.53
C LEU A 323 20.53 -2.69 6.71
N ARG A 324 21.04 -3.93 6.83
CA ARG A 324 20.20 -5.14 6.88
C ARG A 324 19.24 -5.17 8.06
N ARG A 325 19.66 -4.63 9.21
CA ARG A 325 18.83 -4.56 10.41
C ARG A 325 17.64 -3.63 10.19
N ASP A 326 17.90 -2.42 9.74
CA ASP A 326 16.86 -1.41 9.52
C ASP A 326 15.90 -1.84 8.40
N LEU A 327 16.44 -2.43 7.32
CA LEU A 327 15.62 -3.03 6.26
C LEU A 327 14.79 -4.21 6.76
N GLY A 328 15.34 -5.03 7.66
CA GLY A 328 14.58 -6.08 8.33
C GLY A 328 13.38 -5.52 9.10
N HIS A 329 13.57 -4.45 9.88
CA HIS A 329 12.49 -3.78 10.60
C HIS A 329 11.41 -3.22 9.67
N LEU A 330 11.80 -2.59 8.56
CA LEU A 330 10.87 -2.12 7.54
C LEU A 330 10.03 -3.27 6.98
N ILE A 331 10.68 -4.39 6.64
CA ILE A 331 10.02 -5.58 6.10
C ILE A 331 9.04 -6.18 7.11
N ASP A 332 9.45 -6.32 8.37
CA ASP A 332 8.60 -6.88 9.43
C ASP A 332 7.38 -5.98 9.69
N GLY A 333 7.56 -4.66 9.70
CA GLY A 333 6.45 -3.70 9.79
C GLY A 333 5.48 -3.83 8.60
N THR A 334 6.03 -3.93 7.38
CA THR A 334 5.22 -4.09 6.17
C THR A 334 4.44 -5.40 6.18
N LEU A 335 5.06 -6.51 6.62
CA LEU A 335 4.39 -7.80 6.78
C LEU A 335 3.22 -7.71 7.77
N ASN A 336 3.42 -7.06 8.91
CA ASN A 336 2.37 -6.83 9.90
C ASN A 336 1.22 -5.99 9.33
N TYR A 337 1.53 -4.93 8.58
CA TYR A 337 0.52 -4.13 7.91
C TYR A 337 -0.26 -4.93 6.88
N VAL A 338 0.41 -5.72 6.04
CA VAL A 338 -0.24 -6.54 5.01
C VAL A 338 -1.15 -7.59 5.65
N LEU A 339 -0.63 -8.38 6.58
CA LEU A 339 -1.39 -9.44 7.26
C LEU A 339 -2.55 -8.89 8.10
N GLY A 340 -2.32 -7.76 8.76
CA GLY A 340 -3.29 -7.17 9.69
C GLY A 340 -4.36 -6.33 9.00
N CYS A 341 -3.95 -5.49 8.05
CA CYS A 341 -4.78 -4.38 7.56
C CYS A 341 -5.26 -4.52 6.12
N THR A 342 -4.51 -5.19 5.23
CA THR A 342 -4.90 -5.29 3.81
C THR A 342 -5.35 -6.68 3.39
N ALA A 343 -4.81 -7.76 3.96
CA ALA A 343 -5.19 -9.15 3.68
C ALA A 343 -6.42 -9.60 4.50
N LEU A 344 -7.57 -9.01 4.19
CA LEU A 344 -8.79 -9.14 4.97
C LEU A 344 -9.64 -10.35 4.53
N SER A 345 -10.14 -11.11 5.50
CA SER A 345 -11.07 -12.21 5.28
C SER A 345 -12.40 -11.69 4.77
N VAL A 346 -12.92 -12.32 3.72
CA VAL A 346 -14.23 -12.01 3.13
C VAL A 346 -15.21 -13.18 3.27
N ALA A 347 -14.68 -14.40 3.32
CA ALA A 347 -15.41 -15.63 3.60
C ALA A 347 -14.45 -16.70 4.14
N ALA A 348 -14.97 -17.88 4.49
CA ALA A 348 -14.15 -18.99 4.96
C ALA A 348 -13.11 -19.40 3.90
N GLY A 349 -11.84 -19.17 4.23
CA GLY A 349 -10.72 -19.41 3.32
C GLY A 349 -10.64 -18.41 2.16
N GLU A 350 -11.38 -17.32 2.12
CA GLU A 350 -11.21 -16.31 1.08
C GLU A 350 -10.74 -15.00 1.69
N ARG A 351 -9.74 -14.39 1.04
CA ARG A 351 -9.17 -13.11 1.47
C ARG A 351 -9.03 -12.14 0.30
N CYS A 352 -9.43 -10.91 0.51
CA CYS A 352 -9.08 -9.82 -0.39
C CYS A 352 -7.77 -9.19 0.10
N ILE A 353 -6.83 -8.88 -0.80
CA ILE A 353 -5.67 -8.04 -0.51
C ILE A 353 -5.92 -6.65 -1.09
N LEU A 354 -6.07 -5.66 -0.21
CA LEU A 354 -6.33 -4.27 -0.57
C LEU A 354 -5.03 -3.49 -0.84
N THR A 355 -5.09 -2.40 -1.61
CA THR A 355 -3.94 -1.47 -1.74
C THR A 355 -3.66 -0.75 -0.41
N ASP A 356 -4.73 -0.35 0.29
CA ASP A 356 -4.71 0.19 1.64
C ASP A 356 -6.10 0.02 2.29
N HIS A 357 -6.23 0.34 3.58
CA HIS A 357 -7.47 0.11 4.33
C HIS A 357 -8.23 1.41 4.68
N ARG A 358 -7.79 2.57 4.15
CA ARG A 358 -8.28 3.90 4.57
C ARG A 358 -8.65 4.82 3.44
N LEU A 359 -7.75 5.02 2.49
CA LEU A 359 -7.96 5.90 1.35
C LEU A 359 -8.77 5.18 0.28
N LEU A 360 -8.32 3.98 -0.06
CA LEU A 360 -8.82 3.15 -1.14
C LEU A 360 -8.84 1.69 -0.68
N PRO A 361 -9.83 1.28 0.14
CA PRO A 361 -10.05 -0.13 0.49
C PRO A 361 -10.62 -0.91 -0.70
N LEU A 362 -9.81 -0.98 -1.75
CA LEU A 362 -10.01 -1.61 -3.04
C LEU A 362 -8.78 -2.46 -3.36
N SER A 363 -8.96 -3.45 -4.21
CA SER A 363 -7.89 -4.31 -4.70
C SER A 363 -7.59 -3.99 -6.16
N TRP A 364 -6.34 -3.65 -6.43
CA TRP A 364 -5.73 -3.71 -7.77
C TRP A 364 -4.91 -4.99 -7.82
N THR A 365 -5.01 -5.77 -8.89
CA THR A 365 -4.27 -7.05 -8.97
C THR A 365 -2.76 -6.82 -8.97
N ARG A 366 -2.30 -5.67 -9.49
CA ARG A 366 -0.90 -5.21 -9.43
C ARG A 366 -0.44 -4.99 -7.99
N ASP A 367 -1.14 -4.17 -7.23
CA ASP A 367 -0.81 -3.84 -5.84
C ASP A 367 -0.88 -5.09 -4.94
N ALA A 368 -1.89 -5.93 -5.18
CA ALA A 368 -2.08 -7.19 -4.47
C ALA A 368 -0.93 -8.16 -4.76
N TYR A 369 -0.49 -8.28 -6.02
CA TYR A 369 0.63 -9.15 -6.41
C TYR A 369 1.91 -8.86 -5.63
N TYR A 370 2.33 -7.59 -5.48
CA TYR A 370 3.56 -7.29 -4.75
C TYR A 370 3.43 -7.56 -3.24
N GLN A 371 2.23 -7.41 -2.68
CA GLN A 371 1.95 -7.82 -1.29
C GLN A 371 1.95 -9.34 -1.13
N ALA A 372 1.26 -10.09 -2.01
CA ALA A 372 1.33 -11.54 -2.05
C ALA A 372 2.78 -12.02 -2.26
N LEU A 373 3.55 -11.33 -3.08
CA LEU A 373 4.93 -11.68 -3.34
C LEU A 373 5.82 -11.48 -2.11
N LEU A 374 5.61 -10.41 -1.34
CA LEU A 374 6.25 -10.23 -0.04
C LEU A 374 5.90 -11.40 0.89
N LEU A 375 4.62 -11.78 0.97
CA LEU A 375 4.15 -12.89 1.80
C LEU A 375 4.83 -14.21 1.41
N LEU A 376 4.89 -14.52 0.11
CA LEU A 376 5.58 -15.71 -0.40
C LEU A 376 7.08 -15.68 -0.13
N ALA A 377 7.73 -14.51 -0.32
CA ALA A 377 9.15 -14.35 -0.05
C ALA A 377 9.48 -14.53 1.43
N ALA A 378 8.58 -14.08 2.31
CA ALA A 378 8.69 -14.18 3.76
C ALA A 378 8.27 -15.54 4.34
N CYS A 379 7.79 -16.50 3.53
CA CYS A 379 7.25 -17.77 4.04
C CYS A 379 8.24 -18.59 4.91
N HIS A 380 9.56 -18.45 4.70
CA HIS A 380 10.56 -19.08 5.56
C HIS A 380 10.73 -18.38 6.91
N ARG A 381 10.39 -17.09 7.00
CA ARG A 381 10.44 -16.28 8.21
C ARG A 381 9.14 -16.40 9.00
N GLU A 382 8.01 -16.44 8.29
CA GLU A 382 6.65 -16.46 8.84
C GLU A 382 5.87 -17.64 8.24
N PRO A 383 5.98 -18.85 8.83
CA PRO A 383 5.28 -20.04 8.36
C PRO A 383 3.76 -19.80 8.37
N GLY A 384 3.14 -19.80 7.18
CA GLY A 384 1.70 -19.61 7.01
C GLY A 384 1.32 -18.45 6.08
N THR A 385 2.25 -17.54 5.75
CA THR A 385 1.97 -16.44 4.81
C THR A 385 1.52 -16.94 3.43
N HIS A 386 2.02 -18.09 2.98
CA HIS A 386 1.54 -18.73 1.75
C HIS A 386 0.04 -19.09 1.83
N ALA A 387 -0.48 -19.49 3.00
CA ALA A 387 -1.90 -19.80 3.16
C ALA A 387 -2.79 -18.57 2.95
N VAL A 388 -2.32 -17.39 3.34
CA VAL A 388 -2.98 -16.11 3.03
C VAL A 388 -3.04 -15.87 1.52
N VAL A 389 -1.96 -16.19 0.80
CA VAL A 389 -1.92 -16.08 -0.67
C VAL A 389 -2.83 -17.12 -1.32
N ALA A 390 -2.92 -18.34 -0.79
CA ALA A 390 -3.88 -19.34 -1.26
C ALA A 390 -5.34 -18.88 -1.07
N ASP A 391 -5.65 -18.27 0.07
CA ASP A 391 -6.96 -17.66 0.32
C ASP A 391 -7.22 -16.49 -0.64
N HIS A 392 -6.19 -15.71 -0.97
CA HIS A 392 -6.28 -14.60 -1.91
C HIS A 392 -6.53 -15.06 -3.34
N LEU A 393 -5.79 -16.05 -3.82
CA LEU A 393 -6.00 -16.64 -5.15
C LEU A 393 -7.43 -17.18 -5.30
N ARG A 394 -8.01 -17.79 -4.25
CA ARG A 394 -9.40 -18.25 -4.29
C ARG A 394 -10.41 -17.10 -4.39
N TRP A 395 -10.16 -15.99 -3.70
CA TRP A 395 -10.96 -14.78 -3.85
C TRP A 395 -10.81 -14.14 -5.23
N LEU A 396 -9.57 -13.96 -5.69
CA LEU A 396 -9.22 -13.24 -6.90
C LEU A 396 -9.80 -13.92 -8.15
N TRP A 397 -9.72 -15.25 -8.20
CA TRP A 397 -10.18 -16.05 -9.34
C TRP A 397 -11.63 -16.54 -9.20
N GLY A 398 -12.15 -16.66 -7.96
CA GLY A 398 -13.47 -17.22 -7.69
C GLY A 398 -14.58 -16.19 -7.43
N ARG A 399 -14.25 -15.08 -6.75
CA ARG A 399 -15.21 -14.08 -6.30
C ARG A 399 -15.23 -12.83 -7.16
N CYS A 400 -14.08 -12.42 -7.70
CA CYS A 400 -14.03 -11.20 -8.51
C CYS A 400 -14.87 -11.33 -9.77
N ASP A 401 -15.69 -10.31 -10.03
CA ASP A 401 -16.37 -10.15 -11.31
C ASP A 401 -15.33 -9.80 -12.38
N ARG A 402 -15.17 -10.71 -13.33
CA ARG A 402 -14.27 -10.59 -14.49
C ARG A 402 -15.01 -10.24 -15.78
N GLY A 403 -16.36 -10.22 -15.77
CA GLY A 403 -17.19 -10.06 -16.97
C GLY A 403 -16.64 -10.80 -18.20
N ASP A 404 -16.71 -10.14 -19.37
CA ASP A 404 -16.10 -10.61 -20.62
C ASP A 404 -14.70 -10.04 -20.87
N ARG A 405 -14.21 -9.14 -20.00
CA ARG A 405 -13.00 -8.32 -20.23
C ARG A 405 -11.86 -8.61 -19.25
N GLY A 406 -12.01 -9.59 -18.37
CA GLY A 406 -11.04 -9.90 -17.32
C GLY A 406 -11.15 -8.98 -16.11
N TRP A 407 -10.09 -8.91 -15.31
CA TRP A 407 -10.04 -8.00 -14.17
C TRP A 407 -10.01 -6.55 -14.66
N MET A 408 -10.86 -5.69 -14.09
CA MET A 408 -10.81 -4.26 -14.38
C MET A 408 -9.85 -3.57 -13.40
N ARG A 409 -9.70 -2.24 -13.50
CA ARG A 409 -8.78 -1.42 -12.69
C ARG A 409 -8.87 -1.73 -11.20
N SER A 410 -10.06 -1.85 -10.63
CA SER A 410 -10.18 -2.05 -9.18
C SER A 410 -11.42 -2.86 -8.80
N HIS A 411 -11.29 -3.66 -7.74
CA HIS A 411 -12.39 -4.44 -7.17
C HIS A 411 -12.61 -4.12 -5.70
N LEU A 412 -13.89 -4.14 -5.31
CA LEU A 412 -14.30 -4.13 -3.91
C LEU A 412 -13.99 -5.49 -3.26
N PRO A 413 -13.86 -5.57 -1.92
CA PRO A 413 -13.61 -6.83 -1.23
C PRO A 413 -14.67 -7.92 -1.48
N ASN A 414 -15.90 -7.53 -1.82
CA ASN A 414 -16.94 -8.49 -2.19
C ASN A 414 -16.81 -9.05 -3.62
N GLY A 415 -15.79 -8.61 -4.38
CA GLY A 415 -15.50 -9.03 -5.74
C GLY A 415 -16.16 -8.17 -6.82
N ALA A 416 -17.02 -7.21 -6.46
CA ALA A 416 -17.62 -6.34 -7.47
C ALA A 416 -16.58 -5.40 -8.07
N VAL A 417 -16.65 -5.16 -9.39
CA VAL A 417 -15.84 -4.14 -10.06
C VAL A 417 -16.21 -2.76 -9.51
N LYS A 418 -15.22 -2.01 -9.06
CA LYS A 418 -15.35 -0.60 -8.71
C LYS A 418 -15.07 0.26 -9.95
N ASP A 419 -13.88 0.18 -10.53
CA ASP A 419 -13.52 0.97 -11.73
C ASP A 419 -13.36 0.12 -12.99
N ARG A 420 -14.18 0.44 -14.00
CA ARG A 420 -14.27 -0.25 -15.29
C ARG A 420 -13.30 0.33 -16.33
N ALA A 421 -12.01 0.33 -16.04
CA ALA A 421 -10.96 0.56 -17.04
C ALA A 421 -10.10 -0.70 -17.20
N PHE A 422 -9.74 -1.04 -18.44
CA PHE A 422 -8.93 -2.22 -18.71
C PHE A 422 -7.43 -1.90 -18.66
N GLN A 423 -6.70 -2.66 -17.87
CA GLN A 423 -5.25 -2.57 -17.73
C GLN A 423 -4.62 -3.92 -18.04
N ALA A 424 -3.65 -3.92 -18.97
CA ALA A 424 -3.04 -5.14 -19.48
C ALA A 424 -2.25 -5.88 -18.39
N ASP A 425 -1.50 -5.15 -17.56
CA ASP A 425 -0.75 -5.75 -16.45
C ASP A 425 -1.65 -6.40 -15.42
N GLN A 426 -2.85 -5.85 -15.20
CA GLN A 426 -3.80 -6.39 -14.25
C GLN A 426 -4.34 -7.77 -14.63
N GLN A 427 -4.17 -8.19 -15.89
CA GLN A 427 -4.51 -9.55 -16.34
C GLN A 427 -3.37 -10.54 -16.10
N LEU A 428 -2.13 -10.04 -16.04
CA LEU A 428 -0.92 -10.84 -16.03
C LEU A 428 -0.42 -11.13 -14.61
N TYR A 429 -0.55 -10.16 -13.70
CA TYR A 429 -0.17 -10.32 -12.29
C TYR A 429 -0.92 -11.46 -11.57
N PRO A 430 -2.23 -11.68 -11.74
CA PRO A 430 -2.93 -12.84 -11.17
C PRO A 430 -2.33 -14.19 -11.57
N VAL A 431 -1.88 -14.31 -12.82
CA VAL A 431 -1.24 -15.53 -13.33
C VAL A 431 0.14 -15.70 -12.71
N LEU A 432 0.94 -14.64 -12.64
CA LEU A 432 2.24 -14.69 -11.96
C LEU A 432 2.13 -15.02 -10.48
N GLU A 433 1.11 -14.48 -9.79
CA GLU A 433 0.87 -14.80 -8.39
C GLU A 433 0.66 -16.31 -8.18
N LEU A 434 -0.15 -16.94 -9.03
CA LEU A 434 -0.40 -18.38 -9.00
C LEU A 434 0.88 -19.19 -9.24
N LEU A 435 1.70 -18.77 -10.20
CA LEU A 435 2.97 -19.45 -10.52
C LEU A 435 4.01 -19.25 -9.42
N ASP A 436 4.13 -18.05 -8.87
CA ASP A 436 5.03 -17.76 -7.74
C ASP A 436 4.57 -18.50 -6.47
N TYR A 437 3.26 -18.66 -6.25
CA TYR A 437 2.74 -19.53 -5.19
C TYR A 437 3.17 -20.98 -5.42
N ARG A 438 3.01 -21.51 -6.64
CA ARG A 438 3.37 -22.89 -6.99
C ARG A 438 4.85 -23.19 -6.73
N ASP A 439 5.73 -22.24 -7.04
CA ASP A 439 7.17 -22.39 -6.84
C ASP A 439 7.54 -22.41 -5.35
N VAL A 440 6.89 -21.59 -4.52
CA VAL A 440 7.15 -21.54 -3.08
C VAL A 440 6.49 -22.69 -2.32
N ALA A 441 5.24 -23.03 -2.65
CA ALA A 441 4.45 -24.03 -1.94
C ALA A 441 4.69 -25.47 -2.43
N GLY A 442 5.32 -25.66 -3.59
CA GLY A 442 5.56 -26.99 -4.15
C GLY A 442 4.33 -27.65 -4.79
N GLN A 443 3.17 -26.99 -4.79
CA GLN A 443 1.95 -27.39 -5.48
C GLN A 443 1.04 -26.18 -5.69
N PHE A 444 0.10 -26.26 -6.64
CA PHE A 444 -0.95 -25.24 -6.77
C PHE A 444 -1.90 -25.32 -5.56
N PRO A 445 -2.54 -24.20 -5.15
CA PRO A 445 -3.53 -24.24 -4.09
C PRO A 445 -4.79 -24.94 -4.62
N THR A 446 -5.74 -25.26 -3.74
CA THR A 446 -7.05 -25.72 -4.20
C THR A 446 -7.71 -24.63 -5.05
N PRO A 447 -8.21 -24.94 -6.26
CA PRO A 447 -8.87 -23.95 -7.11
C PRO A 447 -10.16 -23.42 -6.43
N PRO A 448 -10.68 -22.26 -6.89
CA PRO A 448 -11.98 -21.77 -6.45
C PRO A 448 -13.09 -22.82 -6.66
N ALA A 449 -14.09 -22.83 -5.78
CA ALA A 449 -15.19 -23.80 -5.85
C ALA A 449 -16.01 -23.73 -7.16
N SER A 450 -15.97 -22.59 -7.85
CA SER A 450 -16.61 -22.39 -9.16
C SER A 450 -15.84 -23.00 -10.33
N ALA A 451 -14.61 -23.49 -10.12
CA ALA A 451 -13.70 -23.94 -11.17
C ALA A 451 -13.28 -25.41 -11.00
N HIS A 452 -13.17 -26.12 -12.13
CA HIS A 452 -12.74 -27.52 -12.15
C HIS A 452 -11.22 -27.69 -12.02
N SER A 453 -10.42 -26.78 -12.58
CA SER A 453 -8.96 -26.81 -12.53
C SER A 453 -8.34 -25.42 -12.70
N TRP A 454 -7.11 -25.26 -12.25
CA TRP A 454 -6.31 -24.05 -12.54
C TRP A 454 -6.00 -23.91 -14.03
N GLY A 455 -5.74 -25.02 -14.71
CA GLY A 455 -5.49 -25.06 -16.14
C GLY A 455 -6.57 -24.38 -16.96
N GLY A 456 -7.84 -24.75 -16.72
CA GLY A 456 -8.97 -24.14 -17.42
C GLY A 456 -9.11 -22.64 -17.16
N LEU A 457 -8.93 -22.20 -15.91
CA LEU A 457 -8.97 -20.79 -15.55
C LEU A 457 -7.87 -19.96 -16.23
N VAL A 458 -6.64 -20.50 -16.22
CA VAL A 458 -5.49 -19.86 -16.85
C VAL A 458 -5.67 -19.82 -18.37
N ALA A 459 -6.11 -20.92 -19.00
CA ALA A 459 -6.35 -20.98 -20.43
C ALA A 459 -7.41 -19.97 -20.88
N GLU A 460 -8.55 -19.87 -20.18
CA GLU A 460 -9.60 -18.88 -20.45
C GLU A 460 -9.06 -17.45 -20.36
N THR A 461 -8.31 -17.16 -19.28
CA THR A 461 -7.71 -15.83 -19.07
C THR A 461 -6.72 -15.49 -20.18
N TRP A 462 -5.88 -16.44 -20.55
CA TRP A 462 -4.83 -16.25 -21.54
C TRP A 462 -5.41 -16.03 -22.96
N GLN A 463 -6.42 -16.80 -23.34
CA GLN A 463 -7.06 -16.72 -24.66
C GLN A 463 -7.87 -15.43 -24.88
N THR A 464 -8.29 -14.77 -23.79
CA THR A 464 -9.08 -13.53 -23.85
C THR A 464 -8.23 -12.27 -23.82
N LEU A 465 -6.90 -12.39 -23.68
CA LEU A 465 -6.01 -11.24 -23.72
C LEU A 465 -6.08 -10.53 -25.08
N PRO A 466 -6.16 -9.18 -25.13
CA PRO A 466 -6.18 -8.41 -26.36
C PRO A 466 -4.77 -8.28 -26.96
N VAL A 467 -4.18 -9.42 -27.34
CA VAL A 467 -2.88 -9.49 -28.01
C VAL A 467 -3.07 -9.23 -29.50
N ASP A 468 -2.31 -8.30 -30.04
CA ASP A 468 -2.26 -8.04 -31.46
C ASP A 468 -1.71 -9.27 -32.20
N PRO A 469 -2.46 -9.88 -33.14
CA PRO A 469 -2.02 -11.11 -33.80
C PRO A 469 -0.84 -10.93 -34.76
N GLN A 470 -0.54 -9.71 -35.20
CA GLN A 470 0.59 -9.41 -36.08
C GLN A 470 1.83 -9.03 -35.29
N LEU A 471 1.66 -8.27 -34.22
CA LEU A 471 2.77 -7.75 -33.41
C LEU A 471 3.08 -8.64 -32.21
N GLY A 472 2.14 -9.47 -31.76
CA GLY A 472 2.26 -10.22 -30.50
C GLY A 472 2.27 -9.32 -29.26
N LEU A 473 1.87 -8.05 -29.38
CA LEU A 473 1.88 -7.07 -28.28
C LEU A 473 0.49 -6.93 -27.65
N ILE A 474 0.41 -6.78 -26.33
CA ILE A 474 -0.84 -6.54 -25.62
C ILE A 474 -1.13 -5.05 -25.47
N ALA A 475 -2.34 -4.63 -25.84
CA ALA A 475 -2.78 -3.25 -25.67
C ALA A 475 -3.40 -3.00 -24.29
N GLY A 476 -3.30 -1.78 -23.78
CA GLY A 476 -3.97 -1.33 -22.54
C GLY A 476 -4.70 0.00 -22.72
N GLU A 477 -5.76 0.24 -21.94
CA GLU A 477 -6.44 1.55 -21.93
C GLU A 477 -5.70 2.55 -21.03
N GLU A 478 -5.04 2.04 -19.99
CA GLU A 478 -4.33 2.83 -18.98
C GLU A 478 -2.94 2.25 -18.71
N ASN A 479 -2.06 3.10 -18.21
CA ASN A 479 -0.74 2.70 -17.72
C ASN A 479 -0.83 2.20 -16.26
N PRO A 480 0.27 1.64 -15.70
CA PRO A 480 0.32 1.20 -14.30
C PRO A 480 0.14 2.30 -13.24
N ALA A 481 0.09 3.57 -13.64
CA ALA A 481 -0.21 4.70 -12.77
C ALA A 481 -1.71 5.08 -12.77
N ASP A 482 -2.56 4.30 -13.45
CA ASP A 482 -4.00 4.56 -13.63
C ASP A 482 -4.30 5.84 -14.43
N ASP A 483 -3.36 6.24 -15.30
CA ASP A 483 -3.55 7.31 -16.28
C ASP A 483 -3.83 6.72 -17.68
N PRO A 484 -4.62 7.39 -18.53
CA PRO A 484 -4.84 6.96 -19.91
C PRO A 484 -3.53 6.73 -20.67
N ALA A 485 -3.45 5.63 -21.39
CA ALA A 485 -2.29 5.28 -22.21
C ALA A 485 -2.06 6.33 -23.31
N GLY A 486 -0.81 6.74 -23.52
CA GLY A 486 -0.46 7.69 -24.59
C GLY A 486 -0.40 7.03 -25.97
N MET A 487 -0.06 5.74 -25.99
CA MET A 487 -0.02 4.84 -27.15
C MET A 487 -0.43 3.44 -26.68
N PRO A 488 -0.92 2.55 -27.58
CA PRO A 488 -1.55 1.28 -27.18
C PRO A 488 -0.61 0.31 -26.45
N TYR A 489 0.70 0.31 -26.77
CA TYR A 489 1.64 -0.69 -26.25
C TYR A 489 2.65 -0.05 -25.31
N GLN A 490 2.49 -0.27 -23.99
CA GLN A 490 3.48 0.13 -22.99
C GLN A 490 4.51 -0.97 -22.79
N LEU A 491 5.79 -0.60 -22.67
CA LEU A 491 6.93 -1.52 -22.58
C LEU A 491 6.80 -2.46 -21.38
N SER A 492 6.45 -1.92 -20.22
CA SER A 492 6.30 -2.68 -18.98
C SER A 492 5.29 -3.82 -19.11
N ASN A 493 4.18 -3.58 -19.80
CA ASN A 493 3.15 -4.58 -20.09
C ASN A 493 3.65 -5.68 -21.04
N GLN A 494 4.50 -5.33 -22.01
CA GLN A 494 5.06 -6.33 -22.93
C GLN A 494 6.11 -7.21 -22.26
N ILE A 495 6.97 -6.61 -21.43
CA ILE A 495 7.94 -7.35 -20.62
C ILE A 495 7.21 -8.32 -19.68
N LEU A 496 6.12 -7.85 -19.07
CA LEU A 496 5.28 -8.68 -18.20
C LEU A 496 4.60 -9.81 -18.99
N LEU A 497 4.06 -9.55 -20.18
CA LEU A 497 3.46 -10.57 -21.05
C LEU A 497 4.49 -11.65 -21.43
N TRP A 498 5.67 -11.22 -21.90
CA TRP A 498 6.77 -12.11 -22.22
C TRP A 498 7.14 -13.01 -21.03
N TYR A 499 7.29 -12.39 -19.86
CA TYR A 499 7.72 -13.09 -18.66
C TYR A 499 6.66 -14.11 -18.20
N THR A 500 5.39 -13.72 -18.19
CA THR A 500 4.28 -14.62 -17.85
C THR A 500 4.15 -15.76 -18.85
N ALA A 501 4.26 -15.50 -20.16
CA ALA A 501 4.24 -16.54 -21.20
C ALA A 501 5.39 -17.56 -21.00
N THR A 502 6.60 -17.05 -20.73
CA THR A 502 7.78 -17.87 -20.45
C THR A 502 7.56 -18.78 -19.23
N ARG A 503 7.01 -18.23 -18.14
CA ARG A 503 6.74 -18.98 -16.91
C ARG A 503 5.61 -19.99 -17.08
N LEU A 504 4.58 -19.67 -17.85
CA LEU A 504 3.51 -20.60 -18.19
C LEU A 504 4.01 -21.77 -19.04
N ALA A 505 4.88 -21.51 -20.03
CA ALA A 505 5.47 -22.57 -20.86
C ALA A 505 6.23 -23.61 -20.03
N GLN A 506 6.93 -23.17 -18.96
CA GLN A 506 7.63 -24.07 -18.02
C GLN A 506 6.69 -24.98 -17.23
N ARG A 507 5.42 -24.61 -17.10
CA ARG A 507 4.39 -25.33 -16.33
C ARG A 507 3.26 -25.85 -17.22
N GLU A 508 3.44 -25.86 -18.55
CA GLU A 508 2.41 -26.22 -19.53
C GLU A 508 1.79 -27.61 -19.24
N CYS A 509 2.64 -28.59 -18.93
CA CYS A 509 2.19 -29.94 -18.56
C CYS A 509 1.46 -29.98 -17.21
N GLU A 510 1.90 -29.21 -16.21
CA GLU A 510 1.28 -29.18 -14.87
C GLU A 510 -0.11 -28.53 -14.90
N LEU A 511 -0.32 -27.60 -15.83
CA LEU A 511 -1.56 -26.84 -16.00
C LEU A 511 -2.42 -27.32 -17.19
N ASP A 512 -2.01 -28.37 -17.91
CA ASP A 512 -2.74 -28.86 -19.11
C ASP A 512 -3.03 -27.76 -20.14
N LEU A 513 -2.01 -26.94 -20.45
CA LEU A 513 -2.11 -25.77 -21.34
C LEU A 513 -1.68 -26.07 -22.79
N ALA A 514 -1.71 -27.35 -23.18
CA ALA A 514 -1.29 -27.80 -24.50
C ALA A 514 -2.07 -27.07 -25.61
N GLY A 515 -1.34 -26.53 -26.60
CA GLY A 515 -1.91 -25.86 -27.76
C GLY A 515 -2.15 -24.35 -27.60
N LEU A 516 -1.68 -23.73 -26.51
CA LEU A 516 -1.62 -22.28 -26.38
C LEU A 516 -0.35 -21.66 -27.01
N ASP A 517 0.58 -22.49 -27.51
CA ASP A 517 1.83 -22.06 -28.15
C ASP A 517 2.64 -21.04 -27.33
N LEU A 518 2.64 -21.20 -26.00
CA LEU A 518 3.17 -20.23 -25.03
C LEU A 518 4.64 -19.85 -25.29
N ALA A 519 5.49 -20.82 -25.66
CA ALA A 519 6.88 -20.57 -26.00
C ALA A 519 7.03 -19.72 -27.27
N VAL A 520 6.21 -19.99 -28.30
CA VAL A 520 6.20 -19.21 -29.55
C VAL A 520 5.72 -17.78 -29.28
N GLN A 521 4.70 -17.63 -28.42
CA GLN A 521 4.22 -16.31 -28.03
C GLN A 521 5.30 -15.55 -27.24
N ALA A 522 5.99 -16.18 -26.29
CA ALA A 522 7.10 -15.56 -25.59
C ALA A 522 8.20 -15.09 -26.57
N ASP A 523 8.64 -15.93 -27.50
CA ASP A 523 9.64 -15.55 -28.50
C ASP A 523 9.16 -14.40 -29.40
N THR A 524 7.88 -14.42 -29.78
CA THR A 524 7.26 -13.35 -30.59
C THR A 524 7.28 -12.02 -29.84
N VAL A 525 6.83 -12.00 -28.58
CA VAL A 525 6.81 -10.80 -27.74
C VAL A 525 8.24 -10.28 -27.54
N ARG A 526 9.20 -11.17 -27.28
CA ARG A 526 10.62 -10.81 -27.12
C ARG A 526 11.18 -10.14 -28.37
N MET A 527 10.90 -10.69 -29.55
CA MET A 527 11.31 -10.09 -30.82
C MET A 527 10.64 -8.73 -31.04
N SER A 528 9.34 -8.62 -30.74
CA SER A 528 8.61 -7.36 -30.89
C SER A 528 9.07 -6.28 -29.90
N ILE A 529 9.45 -6.62 -28.67
CA ILE A 529 10.09 -5.68 -27.75
C ILE A 529 11.37 -5.11 -28.40
N ARG A 530 12.26 -5.99 -28.88
CA ARG A 530 13.51 -5.59 -29.53
C ARG A 530 13.28 -4.73 -30.77
N ASP A 531 12.32 -5.10 -31.60
CA ASP A 531 12.15 -4.49 -32.93
C ASP A 531 11.24 -3.26 -32.92
N ARG A 532 10.31 -3.13 -31.96
CA ARG A 532 9.28 -2.09 -31.93
C ARG A 532 9.42 -1.05 -30.81
N PHE A 533 10.20 -1.32 -29.76
CA PHE A 533 10.44 -0.34 -28.69
C PHE A 533 11.79 0.36 -28.81
N ARG A 534 12.69 -0.17 -29.64
CA ARG A 534 14.01 0.43 -29.88
C ARG A 534 13.89 1.81 -30.53
N CYS A 535 14.39 2.84 -29.86
CA CYS A 535 14.37 4.21 -30.36
C CYS A 535 15.63 5.00 -29.97
N PRO A 536 15.97 6.10 -30.68
CA PRO A 536 17.03 7.00 -30.26
C PRO A 536 16.67 7.74 -28.96
N GLY A 537 17.61 7.84 -28.03
CA GLY A 537 17.46 8.58 -26.78
C GLY A 537 18.69 9.41 -26.41
N PRO A 538 18.63 10.17 -25.29
CA PRO A 538 19.69 11.06 -24.85
C PRO A 538 21.01 10.33 -24.49
N PHE A 539 20.93 9.03 -24.21
CA PHE A 539 22.07 8.19 -23.81
C PHE A 539 22.45 7.12 -24.84
N GLY A 540 21.99 7.29 -26.08
CA GLY A 540 22.13 6.31 -27.15
C GLY A 540 20.80 5.63 -27.46
N THR A 541 20.85 4.51 -28.17
CA THR A 541 19.66 3.70 -28.43
C THR A 541 19.13 3.10 -27.14
N GLN A 542 17.82 3.19 -26.93
CA GLN A 542 17.13 2.76 -25.72
C GLN A 542 15.74 2.21 -26.06
N TRP A 543 14.99 1.73 -25.06
CA TRP A 543 13.59 1.36 -25.23
C TRP A 543 12.67 2.55 -24.95
N ALA A 544 11.63 2.68 -25.76
CA ALA A 544 10.54 3.62 -25.56
C ALA A 544 9.68 3.20 -24.37
N TYR A 545 9.03 4.17 -23.73
CA TYR A 545 8.01 3.91 -22.71
C TYR A 545 6.78 3.25 -23.32
N GLU A 546 6.31 3.84 -24.43
CA GLU A 546 5.18 3.35 -25.21
C GLU A 546 5.52 3.43 -26.71
N THR A 547 4.86 2.59 -27.49
CA THR A 547 4.94 2.56 -28.95
C THR A 547 3.56 2.34 -29.55
N ASP A 548 3.33 2.85 -30.76
CA ASP A 548 2.17 2.50 -31.58
C ASP A 548 2.41 1.23 -32.42
N GLY A 549 3.63 0.70 -32.41
CA GLY A 549 4.04 -0.44 -33.22
C GLY A 549 4.38 -0.10 -34.67
N GLU A 550 4.14 1.13 -35.13
CA GLU A 550 4.35 1.63 -36.50
C GLU A 550 5.49 2.66 -36.61
N GLY A 551 6.26 2.84 -35.52
CA GLY A 551 7.44 3.71 -35.47
C GLY A 551 7.23 4.98 -34.64
N GLY A 552 6.03 5.18 -34.08
CA GLY A 552 5.80 6.18 -33.05
C GLY A 552 6.34 5.70 -31.70
N HIS A 553 7.08 6.56 -31.01
CA HIS A 553 7.67 6.25 -29.71
C HIS A 553 7.45 7.40 -28.74
N ARG A 554 7.14 7.07 -27.48
CA ARG A 554 7.14 8.03 -26.38
C ARG A 554 8.35 7.78 -25.48
N LEU A 555 9.17 8.82 -25.30
CA LEU A 555 10.26 8.80 -24.31
C LEU A 555 9.75 9.36 -22.98
N TYR A 556 9.64 8.47 -22.01
CA TYR A 556 9.23 8.73 -20.64
C TYR A 556 9.68 7.54 -19.79
N HIS A 557 9.61 7.65 -18.47
CA HIS A 557 9.68 6.48 -17.60
C HIS A 557 8.94 6.79 -16.32
N ASP A 558 8.18 5.82 -15.81
CA ASP A 558 7.30 6.00 -14.66
C ASP A 558 7.75 5.17 -13.45
N ALA A 559 7.56 5.72 -12.25
CA ALA A 559 7.82 5.02 -11.00
C ALA A 559 6.97 3.75 -10.83
N ASN A 560 5.79 3.66 -11.44
CA ASN A 560 4.90 2.50 -11.35
C ASN A 560 5.34 1.30 -12.24
N ASP A 561 6.27 1.54 -13.19
CA ASP A 561 6.66 0.58 -14.23
C ASP A 561 7.82 -0.35 -13.80
N LEU A 562 7.60 -1.11 -12.72
CA LEU A 562 8.58 -2.08 -12.20
C LEU A 562 9.08 -3.13 -13.23
N PRO A 563 8.26 -3.71 -14.12
CA PRO A 563 8.73 -4.71 -15.10
C PRO A 563 9.98 -4.31 -15.89
N THR A 564 10.11 -3.04 -16.26
CA THR A 564 11.23 -2.55 -17.08
C THR A 564 12.57 -2.64 -16.35
N VAL A 565 12.61 -2.30 -15.05
CA VAL A 565 13.85 -2.44 -14.27
C VAL A 565 14.14 -3.91 -13.93
N LEU A 566 13.09 -4.74 -13.84
CA LEU A 566 13.20 -6.17 -13.54
C LEU A 566 13.59 -7.02 -14.76
N ALA A 567 13.60 -6.46 -15.97
CA ALA A 567 13.91 -7.19 -17.21
C ALA A 567 15.19 -8.04 -17.16
N PRO A 568 16.34 -7.56 -16.60
CA PRO A 568 17.52 -8.41 -16.45
C PRO A 568 17.38 -9.49 -15.38
N LEU A 569 16.64 -9.20 -14.30
CA LEU A 569 16.36 -10.19 -13.27
C LEU A 569 15.46 -11.31 -13.79
N TRP A 570 14.54 -10.98 -14.70
CA TRP A 570 13.65 -11.92 -15.36
C TRP A 570 14.25 -12.62 -16.57
N GLY A 571 15.47 -12.23 -17.00
CA GLY A 571 16.20 -12.91 -18.08
C GLY A 571 15.87 -12.44 -19.50
N LEU A 572 15.16 -11.31 -19.66
CA LEU A 572 14.86 -10.76 -20.99
C LEU A 572 16.13 -10.28 -21.71
N CYS A 573 17.01 -9.63 -20.94
CA CYS A 573 18.29 -9.07 -21.33
C CYS A 573 19.34 -9.32 -20.23
N SER A 574 20.62 -9.01 -20.49
CA SER A 574 21.65 -9.02 -19.43
C SER A 574 21.72 -7.66 -18.74
N ALA A 575 22.32 -7.60 -17.54
CA ALA A 575 22.52 -6.33 -16.82
C ALA A 575 23.49 -5.38 -17.55
N GLU A 576 24.30 -5.91 -18.47
CA GLU A 576 25.23 -5.20 -19.35
C GLU A 576 24.59 -4.80 -20.69
N ASP A 577 23.30 -5.09 -20.91
CA ASP A 577 22.60 -4.69 -22.12
C ASP A 577 22.61 -3.16 -22.27
N ALA A 578 23.15 -2.69 -23.41
CA ALA A 578 23.36 -1.27 -23.66
C ALA A 578 22.04 -0.49 -23.78
N GLU A 579 20.98 -1.11 -24.31
CA GLU A 579 19.68 -0.46 -24.48
C GLU A 579 18.93 -0.36 -23.15
N TRP A 580 18.96 -1.44 -22.35
CA TRP A 580 18.44 -1.40 -20.98
C TRP A 580 19.19 -0.36 -20.13
N SER A 581 20.53 -0.36 -20.20
CA SER A 581 21.33 0.62 -19.46
C SER A 581 21.06 2.05 -19.92
N ALA A 582 20.86 2.31 -21.21
CA ALA A 582 20.49 3.63 -21.72
C ALA A 582 19.09 4.04 -21.23
N THR A 583 18.14 3.11 -21.23
CA THR A 583 16.78 3.29 -20.71
C THR A 583 16.80 3.67 -19.23
N MET A 584 17.55 2.94 -18.40
CA MET A 584 17.69 3.24 -16.97
C MET A 584 18.40 4.58 -16.72
N ARG A 585 19.41 4.93 -17.52
CA ARG A 585 20.03 6.27 -17.44
C ARG A 585 19.02 7.37 -17.77
N CYS A 586 18.20 7.19 -18.80
CA CYS A 586 17.14 8.14 -19.15
C CYS A 586 16.12 8.27 -18.01
N ALA A 587 15.69 7.17 -17.40
CA ALA A 587 14.72 7.16 -16.32
C ALA A 587 15.11 8.05 -15.12
N PHE A 588 16.41 8.08 -14.78
CA PHE A 588 16.95 8.83 -13.64
C PHE A 588 17.67 10.13 -14.03
N ASP A 589 17.35 10.69 -15.19
CA ASP A 589 17.94 11.94 -15.71
C ASP A 589 16.89 13.04 -15.89
N PRO A 590 17.24 14.34 -15.78
CA PRO A 590 16.35 15.45 -16.11
C PRO A 590 15.68 15.39 -17.50
N ALA A 591 16.23 14.62 -18.44
CA ALA A 591 15.61 14.38 -19.74
C ALA A 591 14.30 13.57 -19.66
N ASN A 592 14.07 12.80 -18.59
CA ASN A 592 12.78 12.16 -18.34
C ASN A 592 11.83 13.14 -17.62
N PRO A 593 10.67 13.48 -18.22
CA PRO A 593 9.67 14.34 -17.57
C PRO A 593 9.16 13.83 -16.21
N GLY A 594 9.26 12.52 -15.95
CA GLY A 594 8.87 11.91 -14.68
C GLY A 594 9.91 12.08 -13.58
N TRP A 595 11.12 12.56 -13.89
CA TRP A 595 12.19 12.72 -12.91
C TRP A 595 12.09 14.04 -12.16
N SER A 596 12.31 13.99 -10.84
CA SER A 596 12.27 15.14 -9.95
C SER A 596 13.66 15.52 -9.45
N GLN A 597 14.05 16.78 -9.63
CA GLN A 597 15.31 17.31 -9.10
C GLN A 597 15.24 17.56 -7.59
N GLY A 598 16.28 17.14 -6.86
CA GLY A 598 16.50 17.52 -5.47
C GLY A 598 17.42 16.55 -4.74
N ARG A 599 17.74 16.84 -3.46
CA ARG A 599 18.59 15.96 -2.63
C ARG A 599 17.92 14.61 -2.32
N TRP A 600 16.58 14.62 -2.29
CA TRP A 600 15.70 13.45 -2.24
C TRP A 600 15.04 13.19 -3.60
N GLY A 601 15.55 13.80 -4.66
CA GLY A 601 15.01 13.66 -6.00
C GLY A 601 15.27 12.27 -6.58
N GLY A 602 14.46 11.91 -7.55
CA GLY A 602 14.49 10.61 -8.20
C GLY A 602 13.36 10.46 -9.21
N LEU A 603 13.14 9.22 -9.63
CA LEU A 603 12.06 8.87 -10.53
C LEU A 603 10.70 9.05 -9.83
N GLY A 604 9.80 9.78 -10.47
CA GLY A 604 8.42 9.99 -10.04
C GLY A 604 7.43 9.54 -11.10
N SER A 605 6.25 10.17 -11.09
CA SER A 605 5.17 9.90 -12.03
C SER A 605 4.43 11.19 -12.39
N ALA A 606 3.90 11.26 -13.61
CA ALA A 606 2.97 12.31 -14.04
C ALA A 606 1.65 12.27 -13.24
N HIS A 607 1.29 11.11 -12.68
CA HIS A 607 0.05 10.89 -11.92
C HIS A 607 -0.02 11.76 -10.65
N THR A 608 1.06 11.73 -9.84
CA THR A 608 1.22 12.58 -8.67
C THR A 608 2.65 13.13 -8.61
N ALA A 609 2.75 14.46 -8.59
CA ALA A 609 4.02 15.17 -8.53
C ALA A 609 4.85 14.80 -7.29
N GLY A 610 6.18 14.80 -7.46
CA GLY A 610 7.14 14.43 -6.41
C GLY A 610 7.99 13.23 -6.82
N THR A 611 8.87 12.81 -5.92
CA THR A 611 9.62 11.55 -6.08
C THR A 611 8.82 10.41 -5.46
N TRP A 612 8.86 9.24 -6.08
CA TRP A 612 8.09 8.07 -5.64
C TRP A 612 9.04 7.03 -5.03
N PRO A 613 8.72 6.44 -3.87
CA PRO A 613 9.50 5.34 -3.34
C PRO A 613 9.56 4.11 -4.27
N LEU A 614 8.56 3.88 -5.12
CA LEU A 614 8.67 2.87 -6.19
C LEU A 614 9.78 3.22 -7.18
N GLY A 615 9.95 4.51 -7.53
CA GLY A 615 11.05 4.97 -8.35
C GLY A 615 12.41 4.81 -7.67
N ASP A 616 12.48 5.01 -6.35
CA ASP A 616 13.66 4.69 -5.53
C ASP A 616 13.95 3.17 -5.53
N VAL A 617 12.94 2.31 -5.44
CA VAL A 617 13.13 0.85 -5.58
C VAL A 617 13.72 0.51 -6.95
N GLN A 618 13.23 1.13 -8.02
CA GLN A 618 13.83 0.96 -9.35
C GLN A 618 15.29 1.44 -9.38
N GLU A 619 15.61 2.57 -8.76
CA GLU A 619 16.99 3.08 -8.72
C GLU A 619 17.92 2.10 -7.99
N TRP A 620 17.46 1.54 -6.87
CA TRP A 620 18.20 0.54 -6.11
C TRP A 620 18.46 -0.73 -6.91
N VAL A 621 17.46 -1.24 -7.64
CA VAL A 621 17.61 -2.42 -8.51
C VAL A 621 18.61 -2.14 -9.62
N ALA A 622 18.43 -1.03 -10.37
CA ALA A 622 19.31 -0.67 -11.48
C ALA A 622 20.77 -0.50 -11.02
N ALA A 623 20.99 0.25 -9.93
CA ALA A 623 22.33 0.46 -9.37
C ALA A 623 23.00 -0.85 -8.93
N SER A 624 22.24 -1.75 -8.30
CA SER A 624 22.75 -3.05 -7.88
C SER A 624 23.20 -3.89 -9.07
N LEU A 625 22.38 -3.97 -10.12
CA LEU A 625 22.66 -4.75 -11.32
C LEU A 625 23.84 -4.20 -12.13
N GLN A 626 24.04 -2.88 -12.11
CA GLN A 626 25.18 -2.21 -12.76
C GLN A 626 26.46 -2.23 -11.92
N GLY A 627 26.44 -2.84 -10.73
CA GLY A 627 27.59 -2.91 -9.83
C GLY A 627 27.92 -1.60 -9.11
N ASP A 628 27.05 -0.59 -9.16
CA ASP A 628 27.18 0.67 -8.41
C ASP A 628 26.64 0.48 -6.98
N THR A 629 27.42 -0.23 -6.17
CA THR A 629 27.05 -0.57 -4.79
C THR A 629 26.88 0.66 -3.90
N ASP A 630 27.62 1.73 -4.18
CA ASP A 630 27.54 2.98 -3.42
C ASP A 630 26.23 3.71 -3.70
N ARG A 631 25.78 3.77 -4.96
CA ARG A 631 24.46 4.30 -5.31
C ARG A 631 23.35 3.44 -4.72
N ALA A 632 23.44 2.11 -4.85
CA ALA A 632 22.46 1.20 -4.24
C ALA A 632 22.35 1.42 -2.71
N ALA A 633 23.48 1.58 -2.02
CA ALA A 633 23.51 1.85 -0.59
C ALA A 633 22.85 3.20 -0.23
N ARG A 634 23.13 4.27 -1.00
CA ARG A 634 22.52 5.60 -0.78
C ARG A 634 21.01 5.58 -0.95
N VAL A 635 20.51 4.89 -1.98
CA VAL A 635 19.08 4.77 -2.25
C VAL A 635 18.37 3.99 -1.14
N LEU A 636 18.94 2.87 -0.68
CA LEU A 636 18.40 2.16 0.48
C LEU A 636 18.38 3.03 1.74
N GLN A 637 19.43 3.81 2.00
CA GLN A 637 19.43 4.76 3.12
C GLN A 637 18.31 5.81 2.98
N ARG A 638 18.04 6.27 1.76
CA ARG A 638 16.94 7.20 1.48
C ARG A 638 15.59 6.57 1.79
N LEU A 639 15.32 5.37 1.27
CA LEU A 639 14.10 4.60 1.55
C LEU A 639 13.90 4.37 3.05
N LEU A 640 14.95 3.94 3.77
CA LEU A 640 14.90 3.72 5.22
C LEU A 640 14.64 5.01 6.01
N ALA A 641 15.11 6.16 5.53
CA ALA A 641 14.87 7.45 6.17
C ALA A 641 13.46 8.02 5.88
N LEU A 642 12.83 7.61 4.77
CA LEU A 642 11.44 7.94 4.44
C LEU A 642 10.43 7.04 5.15
N ALA A 643 10.84 5.82 5.48
CA ALA A 643 9.98 4.78 6.01
C ALA A 643 9.40 5.11 7.38
N ALA A 644 8.21 4.59 7.59
CA ALA A 644 7.49 4.66 8.84
C ALA A 644 7.98 3.73 9.94
N PRO A 645 7.63 4.01 11.21
CA PRO A 645 7.82 3.04 12.28
C PRO A 645 7.17 1.69 11.99
N ASP A 646 6.08 1.67 11.21
CA ASP A 646 5.43 0.43 10.73
C ASP A 646 5.93 -0.04 9.36
N GLY A 647 7.03 0.51 8.85
CA GLY A 647 7.70 0.08 7.63
C GLY A 647 7.06 0.58 6.33
N LEU A 648 5.94 1.28 6.39
CA LEU A 648 5.30 1.83 5.20
C LEU A 648 6.06 3.03 4.61
N LEU A 649 5.95 3.14 3.29
CA LEU A 649 6.48 4.24 2.47
C LEU A 649 5.29 5.01 1.87
N PRO A 650 5.44 6.32 1.62
CA PRO A 650 4.39 7.11 0.98
C PRO A 650 4.22 6.74 -0.49
N GLU A 651 3.16 7.25 -1.13
CA GLU A 651 3.12 7.28 -2.60
C GLU A 651 4.16 8.25 -3.16
N THR A 652 4.23 9.46 -2.60
CA THR A 652 5.19 10.50 -3.02
C THR A 652 5.79 11.24 -1.85
N HIS A 653 7.02 11.71 -2.04
CA HIS A 653 7.70 12.64 -1.14
C HIS A 653 8.32 13.81 -1.90
N ASP A 654 8.54 14.89 -1.17
CA ASP A 654 9.11 16.12 -1.68
C ASP A 654 10.60 15.90 -2.00
N PRO A 655 11.05 16.24 -3.22
CA PRO A 655 12.40 15.95 -3.66
C PRO A 655 13.47 16.82 -2.97
N TYR A 656 13.08 17.90 -2.28
CA TYR A 656 14.01 18.78 -1.58
C TYR A 656 14.05 18.51 -0.08
N THR A 657 12.94 18.10 0.53
CA THR A 657 12.81 17.99 1.97
C THR A 657 12.71 16.54 2.46
N GLY A 658 12.18 15.63 1.65
CA GLY A 658 11.83 14.26 2.04
C GLY A 658 10.46 14.15 2.72
N ALA A 659 9.73 15.26 2.85
CA ALA A 659 8.40 15.25 3.46
C ALA A 659 7.38 14.49 2.59
N TRP A 660 6.51 13.70 3.22
CA TRP A 660 5.46 12.96 2.52
C TRP A 660 4.46 13.94 1.88
N LEU A 661 4.14 13.73 0.60
CA LEU A 661 3.25 14.61 -0.18
C LEU A 661 1.87 13.98 -0.41
N ALA A 662 1.82 12.67 -0.64
CA ALA A 662 0.58 11.94 -0.91
C ALA A 662 0.59 10.51 -0.33
N ARG A 663 -0.63 10.00 -0.10
CA ARG A 663 -1.01 8.71 0.50
C ARG A 663 -0.16 8.29 1.71
N HIS A 664 -0.76 8.43 2.89
CA HIS A 664 -0.18 7.94 4.14
C HIS A 664 -0.30 6.42 4.30
N TRP A 665 -1.22 5.80 3.57
CA TRP A 665 -1.41 4.36 3.54
C TRP A 665 -1.25 3.87 2.11
N PHE A 666 -0.23 3.05 1.88
CA PHE A 666 0.04 2.44 0.58
C PHE A 666 1.01 1.27 0.75
N ALA A 667 0.53 0.03 0.62
CA ALA A 667 1.36 -1.14 0.89
C ALA A 667 2.38 -1.44 -0.23
N TRP A 668 2.04 -1.10 -1.49
CA TRP A 668 2.79 -1.54 -2.65
C TRP A 668 4.29 -1.18 -2.62
N PRO A 669 4.72 0.07 -2.35
CA PRO A 669 6.14 0.41 -2.42
C PRO A 669 7.00 -0.38 -1.42
N SER A 670 6.55 -0.48 -0.16
CA SER A 670 7.25 -1.26 0.86
C SER A 670 7.19 -2.76 0.60
N ALA A 671 6.08 -3.26 0.06
CA ALA A 671 5.94 -4.67 -0.30
C ALA A 671 6.88 -5.07 -1.44
N ALA A 672 6.98 -4.23 -2.49
CA ALA A 672 7.91 -4.45 -3.58
C ALA A 672 9.38 -4.43 -3.10
N LEU A 673 9.76 -3.42 -2.29
CA LEU A 673 11.09 -3.35 -1.68
C LEU A 673 11.39 -4.61 -0.86
N GLY A 674 10.47 -5.00 0.03
CA GLY A 674 10.65 -6.14 0.91
C GLY A 674 10.74 -7.47 0.16
N ALA A 675 9.86 -7.71 -0.81
CA ALA A 675 9.88 -8.90 -1.64
C ALA A 675 11.22 -9.04 -2.39
N LEU A 676 11.69 -7.96 -3.03
CA LEU A 676 12.94 -7.95 -3.76
C LEU A 676 14.16 -8.12 -2.84
N ALA A 677 14.17 -7.46 -1.68
CA ALA A 677 15.23 -7.61 -0.68
C ALA A 677 15.32 -9.04 -0.12
N LEU A 678 14.18 -9.73 0.01
CA LEU A 678 14.12 -11.15 0.39
C LEU A 678 14.43 -12.11 -0.78
N GLY A 679 14.88 -11.59 -1.93
CA GLY A 679 15.34 -12.37 -3.07
C GLY A 679 14.21 -12.95 -3.92
N ALA A 680 12.98 -12.40 -3.86
CA ALA A 680 11.85 -12.92 -4.62
C ALA A 680 12.16 -13.03 -6.11
N ALA A 681 12.84 -12.04 -6.71
CA ALA A 681 13.20 -12.03 -8.13
C ALA A 681 14.32 -13.02 -8.52
N ASP A 682 15.18 -13.42 -7.58
CA ASP A 682 16.36 -14.25 -7.86
C ASP A 682 16.12 -15.76 -7.74
N ARG A 683 15.07 -16.18 -7.01
CA ARG A 683 14.61 -17.59 -7.03
C ARG A 683 14.30 -18.10 -8.44
N ARG A 684 14.16 -17.19 -9.41
CA ARG A 684 13.50 -17.38 -10.70
C ARG A 684 14.45 -17.66 -11.86
N VAL A 685 15.73 -17.25 -11.79
CA VAL A 685 16.72 -17.47 -12.86
C VAL A 685 17.40 -18.84 -12.77
N GLN A 686 17.48 -19.44 -11.58
CA GLN A 686 18.13 -20.75 -11.43
C GLN A 686 17.38 -21.88 -12.17
N GLU A 687 16.10 -21.69 -12.48
CA GLU A 687 15.28 -22.63 -13.28
C GLU A 687 15.29 -22.33 -14.79
N MET A 688 15.57 -21.08 -15.21
CA MET A 688 15.63 -20.70 -16.64
C MET A 688 16.97 -21.05 -17.33
N GLY A 689 18.01 -21.33 -16.55
CA GLY A 689 19.36 -21.66 -17.04
C GLY A 689 19.71 -23.15 -17.03
N ARG A 690 18.75 -24.03 -16.71
CA ARG A 690 18.85 -25.49 -16.86
C ARG A 690 17.89 -25.93 -17.95
#